data_AF-A0A932JQE3-F1
#
_entry.id   AF-A0A932JQE3-F1
#
_cell.length_a   1.000
_cell.length_b   1.000
_cell.length_c   1.000
_cell.angle_alpha   90.00
_cell.angle_beta   90.00
_cell.angle_gamma   90.00
#
_symmetry.space_group_name_H-M   'P 1'
#
loop_
_entity.id
_entity.type
_entity.pdbx_description
1 polymer ?
#
loop_
_entity_poly.entity_id
_entity_poly.type
_entity_poly.pdbx_seq_one_letter_code
_entity_poly.pdbx_strand_id
1 'polypeptide(L)'
;MSAPLRVSILTVPVEPHYMDLMPKAVSGTDVFSIRSEGRIPVPPKIAPVSIIKWMEKHGYPREHTDFYDIDMELPSDERLARYFREFRPDVVGLSAVVSTCYYQVKRIAKILREVCPDAWIVLGGSLSASANLILRKSDCDVCIVGDGEIAWVEFLDYVKVHGRTRDYAALSRIQGLAYLDPAGELQSTGYGRAIPAEDMPFPDFDILQSGLKDRPDDLRYYLRVGLNTHEFQTDKRAHAPGRRPNLINLWSSKGCVARCTFCQRSTKGYRVPALDAFDAHLAHVKERFDVGYIHILDENFGSDREYAYGVARLMQKHGMLWMASGVRVSSIERADVSYFVEHGCCSLKFGVETGSQKIMNVMEKKFTVERVFETLKHCADHDIVSPLAVMMGMPGETCETAQTTGAFIGRIAHMQGIEPEYLGMSIFYALPLTGTPLYIYGQKLGLIGTTPEEEEDYLLSVSGTGASKVNYTNLNGAPLRDVVFWDWLVKLESTRTFLELSAKAPIDKTKFMYKVIHDESNFTRRAEAVGRPLTAWEVVSRMRQGVPTGIKAKLFYWLDNFLEDKVVYNPTLHKLPRWLLYGAVQNAVYAAFLLQRIVAKAAGRRFNLYQPRPAVPTLDLAAKPGEVRIGMSLRTVVKELQAADKAPKSATERNRDLLAIGL
;
A
#
# COMPACT_ATOMS: atom_id res chain seq x y z
N MET A 1 44.76 1.00 12.64
CA MET A 1 43.34 1.32 12.44
C MET A 1 42.78 0.26 11.51
N SER A 2 41.72 -0.45 11.89
CA SER A 2 41.04 -1.41 11.01
C SER A 2 40.53 -0.68 9.77
N ALA A 3 40.47 -1.36 8.62
CA ALA A 3 39.87 -0.79 7.42
C ALA A 3 38.41 -0.37 7.72
N PRO A 4 37.94 0.75 7.16
CA PRO A 4 36.58 1.21 7.36
C PRO A 4 35.59 0.23 6.70
N LEU A 5 34.48 -0.02 7.38
CA LEU A 5 33.44 -0.95 6.93
C LEU A 5 32.69 -0.38 5.72
N ARG A 6 32.65 -1.12 4.61
CA ARG A 6 31.93 -0.75 3.38
C ARG A 6 30.48 -1.21 3.49
N VAL A 7 29.56 -0.26 3.54
CA VAL A 7 28.14 -0.54 3.78
C VAL A 7 27.32 -0.11 2.57
N SER A 8 26.44 -0.99 2.09
CA SER A 8 25.50 -0.67 1.00
C SER A 8 24.06 -0.85 1.46
N ILE A 9 23.19 0.14 1.20
CA ILE A 9 21.76 0.08 1.52
C ILE A 9 20.95 0.09 0.23
N LEU A 10 20.10 -0.91 0.06
CA LEU A 10 19.31 -1.12 -1.15
C LEU A 10 17.83 -1.04 -0.83
N THR A 11 17.06 -0.34 -1.65
CA THR A 11 15.62 -0.59 -1.71
C THR A 11 15.34 -1.91 -2.43
N VAL A 12 14.22 -2.56 -2.07
CA VAL A 12 13.79 -3.77 -2.76
C VAL A 12 12.52 -3.46 -3.56
N PRO A 13 12.49 -3.73 -4.88
CA PRO A 13 11.30 -3.49 -5.67
C PRO A 13 10.11 -4.34 -5.20
N VAL A 14 8.96 -3.68 -5.06
CA VAL A 14 7.69 -4.33 -4.71
C VAL A 14 6.98 -4.87 -5.95
N GLU A 15 7.29 -4.28 -7.11
CA GLU A 15 6.78 -4.69 -8.40
C GLU A 15 7.75 -5.65 -9.10
N PRO A 16 7.26 -6.77 -9.65
CA PRO A 16 7.92 -7.51 -10.69
C PRO A 16 7.72 -6.70 -11.96
N HIS A 17 8.35 -7.15 -13.01
CA HIS A 17 8.02 -6.80 -14.38
C HIS A 17 6.50 -6.92 -14.67
N TYR A 18 5.70 -5.93 -14.29
CA TYR A 18 4.33 -5.73 -14.78
C TYR A 18 4.33 -5.52 -16.31
N MET A 19 5.51 -5.40 -16.92
CA MET A 19 5.83 -5.38 -18.35
C MET A 19 5.88 -6.75 -19.05
N ASP A 20 6.10 -7.87 -18.35
CA ASP A 20 6.13 -9.21 -19.00
C ASP A 20 4.78 -9.94 -18.89
N LEU A 21 3.82 -9.35 -18.17
CA LEU A 21 2.50 -9.93 -17.90
C LEU A 21 1.40 -9.43 -18.85
N MET A 22 1.70 -8.41 -19.64
CA MET A 22 1.16 -8.24 -20.97
C MET A 22 2.21 -8.70 -21.99
N PRO A 23 1.85 -9.27 -23.15
CA PRO A 23 2.83 -9.37 -24.22
C PRO A 23 3.46 -7.98 -24.39
N LYS A 24 4.80 -7.89 -24.53
CA LYS A 24 5.71 -6.71 -24.66
C LYS A 24 5.26 -5.58 -25.64
N ALA A 25 3.99 -5.30 -25.68
CA ALA A 25 3.24 -4.99 -26.88
C ALA A 25 1.87 -4.38 -26.58
N VAL A 26 1.28 -4.62 -25.40
CA VAL A 26 0.12 -3.84 -24.89
C VAL A 26 0.57 -2.66 -24.03
N SER A 27 1.81 -2.67 -23.55
CA SER A 27 2.48 -1.50 -22.99
C SER A 27 3.72 -1.19 -23.82
N GLY A 28 3.56 -0.28 -24.79
CA GLY A 28 4.66 0.64 -25.11
C GLY A 28 5.04 1.52 -23.91
N THR A 29 4.32 1.36 -22.80
CA THR A 29 4.54 2.00 -21.53
C THR A 29 5.57 1.23 -20.70
N ASP A 30 6.85 1.53 -20.87
CA ASP A 30 7.97 1.25 -19.94
C ASP A 30 7.56 1.37 -18.44
N VAL A 31 8.16 0.66 -17.46
CA VAL A 31 7.89 0.98 -16.03
C VAL A 31 8.25 2.44 -15.73
N PHE A 32 9.24 2.97 -16.46
CA PHE A 32 9.53 4.40 -16.48
C PHE A 32 8.37 5.23 -17.04
N SER A 33 7.58 4.72 -17.97
CA SER A 33 6.36 5.40 -18.44
C SER A 33 5.28 5.47 -17.35
N ILE A 34 5.02 4.40 -16.59
CA ILE A 34 4.03 4.40 -15.49
C ILE A 34 4.47 5.37 -14.40
N ARG A 35 5.76 5.37 -14.08
CA ARG A 35 6.35 6.33 -13.15
C ARG A 35 6.34 7.74 -13.70
N SER A 36 6.55 7.94 -15.02
CA SER A 36 6.56 9.24 -15.69
C SER A 36 5.16 9.83 -15.91
N GLU A 37 4.13 8.99 -16.05
CA GLU A 37 2.72 9.33 -16.22
C GLU A 37 1.98 9.49 -14.88
N GLY A 38 2.60 9.05 -13.77
CA GLY A 38 2.09 9.19 -12.42
C GLY A 38 1.81 10.66 -12.03
N ARG A 39 0.59 10.93 -11.57
CA ARG A 39 0.10 12.26 -11.17
C ARG A 39 0.48 12.68 -9.75
N ILE A 40 0.96 11.74 -8.94
CA ILE A 40 1.39 11.92 -7.55
C ILE A 40 2.89 11.57 -7.48
N PRO A 41 3.69 12.21 -6.61
CA PRO A 41 5.10 11.86 -6.47
C PRO A 41 5.29 10.42 -6.01
N VAL A 42 6.44 9.85 -6.35
CA VAL A 42 6.91 8.61 -5.75
C VAL A 42 7.12 8.84 -4.25
N PRO A 43 6.65 7.95 -3.35
CA PRO A 43 6.93 8.06 -1.93
C PRO A 43 8.45 8.03 -1.66
N PRO A 44 8.99 8.99 -0.89
CA PRO A 44 10.38 9.00 -0.51
C PRO A 44 10.74 7.73 0.27
N LYS A 45 11.96 7.21 0.04
CA LYS A 45 12.45 6.00 0.70
C LYS A 45 12.89 6.30 2.13
N ILE A 46 11.92 6.64 2.98
CA ILE A 46 12.18 7.20 4.31
C ILE A 46 12.95 6.24 5.22
N ALA A 47 12.72 4.92 5.11
CA ALA A 47 13.44 3.94 5.92
C ALA A 47 14.95 3.89 5.61
N PRO A 48 15.40 3.74 4.35
CA PRO A 48 16.82 3.92 3.99
C PRO A 48 17.39 5.28 4.40
N VAL A 49 16.67 6.38 4.16
CA VAL A 49 17.10 7.73 4.56
C VAL A 49 17.32 7.81 6.08
N SER A 50 16.42 7.22 6.87
CA SER A 50 16.51 7.19 8.32
C SER A 50 17.74 6.41 8.80
N ILE A 51 17.96 5.24 8.23
CA ILE A 51 19.12 4.41 8.55
C ILE A 51 20.43 5.14 8.21
N ILE A 52 20.51 5.78 7.03
CA ILE A 52 21.72 6.51 6.59
C ILE A 52 22.01 7.69 7.53
N LYS A 53 21.01 8.50 7.88
CA LYS A 53 21.20 9.63 8.81
C LYS A 53 21.62 9.16 10.20
N TRP A 54 21.01 8.08 10.68
CA TRP A 54 21.37 7.50 11.96
C TRP A 54 22.80 6.94 11.96
N MET A 55 23.22 6.30 10.86
CA MET A 55 24.59 5.84 10.64
C MET A 55 25.61 7.00 10.70
N GLU A 56 25.35 8.10 9.98
CA GLU A 56 26.23 9.28 9.96
C GLU A 56 26.42 9.85 11.37
N LYS A 57 25.32 9.97 12.13
CA LYS A 57 25.33 10.43 13.53
C LYS A 57 26.20 9.56 14.45
N HIS A 58 26.40 8.28 14.08
CA HIS A 58 27.13 7.29 14.87
C HIS A 58 28.47 6.87 14.24
N GLY A 59 29.07 7.73 13.43
CA GLY A 59 30.45 7.54 12.95
C GLY A 59 30.60 6.58 11.77
N TYR A 60 29.57 6.45 10.95
CA TYR A 60 29.63 5.77 9.65
C TYR A 60 29.46 6.80 8.52
N PRO A 61 30.56 7.39 8.02
CA PRO A 61 30.50 8.45 7.03
C PRO A 61 30.14 7.94 5.63
N ARG A 62 29.71 8.86 4.77
CA ARG A 62 29.28 8.58 3.38
C ARG A 62 30.39 8.13 2.44
N GLU A 63 31.66 8.35 2.79
CA GLU A 63 32.81 7.86 2.00
C GLU A 63 32.86 6.33 1.89
N HIS A 64 32.28 5.62 2.85
CA HIS A 64 32.24 4.15 2.90
C HIS A 64 30.82 3.59 2.93
N THR A 65 29.81 4.46 2.77
CA THR A 65 28.41 4.08 2.75
C THR A 65 27.78 4.45 1.43
N ASP A 66 27.18 3.47 0.76
CA ASP A 66 26.45 3.71 -0.47
C ASP A 66 24.96 3.38 -0.34
N PHE A 67 24.15 4.10 -1.10
CA PHE A 67 22.70 3.87 -1.19
C PHE A 67 22.35 3.60 -2.65
N TYR A 68 21.57 2.57 -2.94
CA TYR A 68 21.09 2.27 -4.30
C TYR A 68 19.57 2.05 -4.28
N ASP A 69 18.84 2.96 -4.92
CA ASP A 69 17.39 2.84 -5.06
C ASP A 69 17.03 1.93 -6.25
N ILE A 70 17.19 0.62 -6.04
CA ILE A 70 16.86 -0.42 -7.04
C ILE A 70 15.36 -0.43 -7.35
N ASP A 71 14.50 -0.10 -6.37
CA ASP A 71 13.07 0.08 -6.63
C ASP A 71 12.88 1.16 -7.69
N MET A 72 13.53 2.32 -7.58
CA MET A 72 13.49 3.35 -8.63
C MET A 72 14.18 2.92 -9.93
N GLU A 73 15.32 2.22 -9.83
CA GLU A 73 16.16 2.03 -11.00
C GLU A 73 15.89 0.78 -11.85
N LEU A 74 15.35 -0.27 -11.23
CA LEU A 74 15.09 -1.58 -11.85
C LEU A 74 16.26 -2.09 -12.73
N PRO A 75 17.51 -2.12 -12.21
CA PRO A 75 18.67 -2.57 -12.96
C PRO A 75 18.60 -4.06 -13.35
N SER A 76 19.28 -4.41 -14.44
CA SER A 76 19.50 -5.82 -14.81
C SER A 76 20.35 -6.54 -13.77
N ASP A 77 20.26 -7.88 -13.75
CA ASP A 77 21.06 -8.73 -12.87
C ASP A 77 22.57 -8.46 -13.07
N GLU A 78 23.01 -8.27 -14.32
CA GLU A 78 24.42 -7.98 -14.64
C GLU A 78 24.87 -6.61 -14.13
N ARG A 79 24.00 -5.59 -14.24
CA ARG A 79 24.31 -4.24 -13.70
C ARG A 79 24.42 -4.28 -12.18
N LEU A 80 23.52 -4.99 -11.52
CA LEU A 80 23.53 -5.17 -10.07
C LEU A 80 24.75 -5.99 -9.61
N ALA A 81 25.08 -7.07 -10.31
CA ALA A 81 26.28 -7.87 -10.04
C ALA A 81 27.56 -7.03 -10.23
N ARG A 82 27.62 -6.19 -11.27
CA ARG A 82 28.74 -5.26 -11.48
C ARG A 82 28.88 -4.27 -10.33
N TYR A 83 27.78 -3.66 -9.91
CA TYR A 83 27.75 -2.75 -8.77
C TYR A 83 28.38 -3.38 -7.52
N PHE A 84 27.98 -4.61 -7.16
CA PHE A 84 28.55 -5.29 -6.00
C PHE A 84 30.04 -5.60 -6.16
N ARG A 85 30.52 -6.00 -7.36
CA ARG A 85 31.96 -6.25 -7.60
C ARG A 85 32.81 -4.98 -7.49
N GLU A 86 32.27 -3.84 -7.90
CA GLU A 86 32.93 -2.54 -7.82
C GLU A 86 32.92 -2.02 -6.37
N PHE A 87 31.75 -2.05 -5.73
CA PHE A 87 31.56 -1.53 -4.38
C PHE A 87 32.04 -2.47 -3.27
N ARG A 88 32.25 -3.76 -3.52
CA ARG A 88 32.75 -4.79 -2.58
C ARG A 88 32.27 -4.56 -1.13
N PRO A 89 30.95 -4.63 -0.89
CA PRO A 89 30.39 -4.34 0.43
C PRO A 89 30.80 -5.41 1.45
N ASP A 90 31.07 -4.99 2.68
CA ASP A 90 31.19 -5.87 3.84
C ASP A 90 29.80 -6.19 4.43
N VAL A 91 28.88 -5.21 4.36
CA VAL A 91 27.49 -5.34 4.82
C VAL A 91 26.54 -4.74 3.79
N VAL A 92 25.48 -5.47 3.45
CA VAL A 92 24.39 -5.01 2.60
C VAL A 92 23.06 -5.07 3.32
N GLY A 93 22.36 -3.94 3.40
CA GLY A 93 21.02 -3.82 3.94
C GLY A 93 19.97 -3.85 2.84
N LEU A 94 19.00 -4.77 2.93
CA LEU A 94 17.85 -4.86 2.01
C LEU A 94 16.60 -4.30 2.69
N SER A 95 16.11 -3.16 2.23
CA SER A 95 14.87 -2.53 2.73
C SER A 95 13.63 -3.13 2.05
N ALA A 96 13.10 -4.21 2.63
CA ALA A 96 11.99 -5.00 2.09
C ALA A 96 10.63 -4.63 2.73
N VAL A 97 9.85 -3.82 2.02
CA VAL A 97 8.68 -3.12 2.59
C VAL A 97 7.47 -4.01 2.87
N VAL A 98 7.22 -5.04 2.05
CA VAL A 98 5.98 -5.85 2.09
C VAL A 98 6.19 -7.23 1.45
N SER A 99 5.33 -8.21 1.75
CA SER A 99 5.40 -9.59 1.23
C SER A 99 5.50 -9.70 -0.30
N THR A 100 4.93 -8.75 -1.04
CA THR A 100 4.96 -8.73 -2.49
C THR A 100 6.36 -8.50 -3.08
N CYS A 101 7.37 -8.12 -2.27
CA CYS A 101 8.77 -7.97 -2.71
C CYS A 101 9.66 -9.21 -2.49
N TYR A 102 9.13 -10.30 -1.93
CA TYR A 102 9.92 -11.48 -1.53
C TYR A 102 10.76 -12.06 -2.68
N TYR A 103 10.20 -12.19 -3.89
CA TYR A 103 10.95 -12.65 -5.06
C TYR A 103 12.21 -11.81 -5.31
N GLN A 104 12.12 -10.48 -5.21
CA GLN A 104 13.24 -9.57 -5.45
C GLN A 104 14.29 -9.68 -4.34
N VAL A 105 13.89 -9.88 -3.08
CA VAL A 105 14.82 -10.19 -1.99
C VAL A 105 15.67 -11.41 -2.36
N LYS A 106 15.02 -12.51 -2.75
CA LYS A 106 15.70 -13.76 -3.09
C LYS A 106 16.64 -13.58 -4.29
N ARG A 107 16.18 -12.89 -5.35
CA ARG A 107 16.99 -12.57 -6.53
C ARG A 107 18.23 -11.75 -6.16
N ILE A 108 18.05 -10.64 -5.45
CA ILE A 108 19.14 -9.71 -5.09
C ILE A 108 20.14 -10.38 -4.14
N ALA A 109 19.65 -11.07 -3.10
CA ALA A 109 20.51 -11.78 -2.14
C ALA A 109 21.37 -12.85 -2.82
N LYS A 110 20.78 -13.59 -3.78
CA LYS A 110 21.52 -14.59 -4.56
C LYS A 110 22.62 -13.97 -5.42
N ILE A 111 22.31 -12.92 -6.17
CA ILE A 111 23.30 -12.21 -6.99
C ILE A 111 24.44 -11.70 -6.12
N LEU A 112 24.13 -11.11 -4.96
CA LEU A 112 25.13 -10.62 -4.01
C LEU A 112 26.00 -11.76 -3.47
N ARG A 113 25.40 -12.89 -3.05
CA ARG A 113 26.15 -14.04 -2.53
C ARG A 113 27.10 -14.64 -3.57
N GLU A 114 26.70 -14.65 -4.85
CA GLU A 114 27.54 -15.13 -5.96
C GLU A 114 28.79 -14.27 -6.21
N VAL A 115 28.70 -12.95 -6.02
CA VAL A 115 29.79 -12.01 -6.36
C VAL A 115 30.56 -11.46 -5.16
N CYS A 116 29.97 -11.48 -3.97
CA CYS A 116 30.55 -11.06 -2.70
C CYS A 116 30.17 -12.07 -1.60
N PRO A 117 30.75 -13.29 -1.61
CA PRO A 117 30.33 -14.38 -0.74
C PRO A 117 30.52 -14.10 0.75
N ASP A 118 31.44 -13.21 1.11
CA ASP A 118 31.76 -12.88 2.50
C ASP A 118 30.90 -11.73 3.07
N ALA A 119 30.15 -11.01 2.24
CA ALA A 119 29.30 -9.92 2.70
C ALA A 119 28.20 -10.41 3.64
N TRP A 120 27.91 -9.65 4.69
CA TRP A 120 26.70 -9.82 5.48
C TRP A 120 25.49 -9.30 4.70
N ILE A 121 24.45 -10.12 4.59
CA ILE A 121 23.19 -9.73 3.94
C ILE A 121 22.13 -9.60 5.03
N VAL A 122 21.67 -8.37 5.26
CA VAL A 122 20.75 -8.04 6.35
C VAL A 122 19.44 -7.53 5.78
N LEU A 123 18.33 -8.16 6.13
CA LEU A 123 17.00 -7.75 5.68
C LEU A 123 16.28 -6.92 6.75
N GLY A 124 15.74 -5.77 6.37
CA GLY A 124 14.84 -4.96 7.19
C GLY A 124 13.51 -4.67 6.48
N GLY A 125 12.64 -3.91 7.14
CA GLY A 125 11.29 -3.60 6.66
C GLY A 125 10.27 -4.67 7.04
N SER A 126 9.00 -4.47 6.69
CA SER A 126 7.90 -5.27 7.23
C SER A 126 7.98 -6.76 6.85
N LEU A 127 8.66 -7.11 5.75
CA LEU A 127 8.88 -8.51 5.36
C LEU A 127 9.69 -9.31 6.41
N SER A 128 10.42 -8.64 7.29
CA SER A 128 11.13 -9.29 8.40
C SER A 128 10.18 -10.01 9.38
N ALA A 129 8.86 -9.77 9.31
CA ALA A 129 7.85 -10.57 10.00
C ALA A 129 7.89 -12.07 9.64
N SER A 130 8.41 -12.43 8.46
CA SER A 130 8.67 -13.83 8.04
C SER A 130 10.16 -14.20 8.13
N ALA A 131 10.90 -13.66 9.10
CA ALA A 131 12.34 -13.89 9.27
C ALA A 131 12.74 -15.38 9.22
N ASN A 132 11.92 -16.27 9.80
CA ASN A 132 12.17 -17.72 9.76
C ASN A 132 12.33 -18.25 8.34
N LEU A 133 11.41 -17.89 7.46
CA LEU A 133 11.46 -18.26 6.04
C LEU A 133 12.61 -17.53 5.35
N ILE A 134 12.75 -16.22 5.55
CA ILE A 134 13.78 -15.41 4.88
C ILE A 134 15.17 -16.02 5.12
N LEU A 135 15.50 -16.33 6.37
CA LEU A 135 16.81 -16.85 6.75
C LEU A 135 17.07 -18.30 6.28
N ARG A 136 16.02 -19.05 5.95
CA ARG A 136 16.13 -20.44 5.47
C ARG A 136 16.06 -20.58 3.96
N LYS A 137 15.35 -19.67 3.28
CA LYS A 137 14.97 -19.77 1.86
C LYS A 137 15.57 -18.68 0.98
N SER A 138 16.30 -17.74 1.56
CA SER A 138 17.13 -16.76 0.86
C SER A 138 18.57 -16.80 1.39
N ASP A 139 19.47 -16.05 0.75
CA ASP A 139 20.86 -15.90 1.18
C ASP A 139 21.07 -14.84 2.27
N CYS A 140 19.99 -14.33 2.88
CA CYS A 140 20.06 -13.38 3.99
C CYS A 140 20.63 -14.02 5.25
N ASP A 141 21.51 -13.31 5.94
CA ASP A 141 22.18 -13.77 7.16
C ASP A 141 21.44 -13.39 8.44
N VAL A 142 20.85 -12.20 8.46
CA VAL A 142 20.20 -11.59 9.63
C VAL A 142 18.99 -10.80 9.17
N CYS A 143 17.92 -10.79 9.97
CA CYS A 143 16.80 -9.88 9.79
C CYS A 143 16.77 -8.87 10.95
N ILE A 144 16.38 -7.63 10.64
CA ILE A 144 16.04 -6.61 11.64
C ILE A 144 14.52 -6.45 11.66
N VAL A 145 13.92 -6.62 12.84
CA VAL A 145 12.48 -6.65 13.07
C VAL A 145 12.02 -5.40 13.82
N GLY A 146 11.10 -4.63 13.24
CA GLY A 146 10.60 -3.38 13.82
C GLY A 146 11.40 -2.15 13.38
N ASP A 147 11.57 -1.19 14.29
CA ASP A 147 12.42 -0.02 14.05
C ASP A 147 13.88 -0.47 13.91
N GLY A 148 14.53 -0.06 12.82
CA GLY A 148 15.79 -0.64 12.39
C GLY A 148 17.02 0.22 12.65
N GLU A 149 16.84 1.52 12.90
CA GLU A 149 17.92 2.50 12.96
C GLU A 149 18.99 2.13 14.01
N ILE A 150 18.55 1.88 15.25
CA ILE A 150 19.46 1.54 16.37
C ILE A 150 20.07 0.15 16.17
N ALA A 151 19.24 -0.86 15.87
CA ALA A 151 19.69 -2.24 15.70
C ALA A 151 20.69 -2.38 14.54
N TRP A 152 20.52 -1.58 13.49
CA TRP A 152 21.41 -1.53 12.35
C TRP A 152 22.80 -1.05 12.74
N VAL A 153 22.92 0.09 13.44
CA VAL A 153 24.22 0.61 13.89
C VAL A 153 24.89 -0.34 14.87
N GLU A 154 24.15 -0.89 15.84
CA GLU A 154 24.70 -1.89 16.77
C GLU A 154 25.19 -3.15 16.05
N PHE A 155 24.51 -3.55 14.98
CA PHE A 155 24.96 -4.65 14.13
C PHE A 155 26.22 -4.29 13.33
N LEU A 156 26.32 -3.07 12.79
CA LEU A 156 27.55 -2.63 12.12
C LEU A 156 28.73 -2.56 13.10
N ASP A 157 28.51 -2.16 14.36
CA ASP A 157 29.55 -2.14 15.40
C ASP A 157 30.00 -3.57 15.75
N TYR A 158 29.05 -4.50 15.81
CA TYR A 158 29.35 -5.91 15.92
C TYR A 158 30.23 -6.40 14.76
N VAL A 159 29.92 -6.05 13.51
CA VAL A 159 30.72 -6.47 12.35
C VAL A 159 32.12 -5.85 12.38
N LYS A 160 32.29 -4.62 12.85
CA LYS A 160 33.64 -4.02 13.03
C LYS A 160 34.52 -4.82 13.98
N VAL A 161 33.93 -5.39 15.04
CA VAL A 161 34.67 -6.14 16.09
C VAL A 161 34.86 -7.60 15.71
N HIS A 162 33.81 -8.25 15.19
CA HIS A 162 33.77 -9.70 14.98
C HIS A 162 33.96 -10.12 13.52
N GLY A 163 33.97 -9.18 12.58
CA GLY A 163 34.03 -9.44 11.15
C GLY A 163 32.86 -10.31 10.69
N ARG A 164 33.17 -11.43 10.02
CA ARG A 164 32.18 -12.41 9.55
C ARG A 164 31.85 -13.50 10.57
N THR A 165 32.56 -13.54 11.70
CA THR A 165 32.33 -14.53 12.77
C THR A 165 30.92 -14.37 13.33
N ARG A 166 30.25 -15.48 13.63
CA ARG A 166 28.93 -15.51 14.30
C ARG A 166 29.11 -15.78 15.80
N ASP A 167 29.44 -14.74 16.57
CA ASP A 167 29.38 -14.74 18.03
C ASP A 167 27.93 -14.53 18.48
N TYR A 168 27.23 -15.64 18.73
CA TYR A 168 25.82 -15.62 19.12
C TYR A 168 25.57 -14.95 20.48
N ALA A 169 26.57 -14.94 21.39
CA ALA A 169 26.43 -14.26 22.67
C ALA A 169 26.40 -12.74 22.46
N ALA A 170 27.24 -12.22 21.57
CA ALA A 170 27.21 -10.81 21.19
C ALA A 170 25.98 -10.46 20.34
N LEU A 171 25.61 -11.28 19.34
CA LEU A 171 24.40 -11.06 18.53
C LEU A 171 23.11 -11.00 19.37
N SER A 172 23.00 -11.85 20.39
CA SER A 172 21.81 -11.89 21.26
C SER A 172 21.59 -10.62 22.09
N ARG A 173 22.61 -9.74 22.21
CA ARG A 173 22.52 -8.47 22.93
C ARG A 173 21.97 -7.32 22.08
N ILE A 174 21.95 -7.48 20.76
CA ILE A 174 21.44 -6.47 19.85
C ILE A 174 19.93 -6.66 19.74
N GLN A 175 19.17 -5.74 20.32
CA GLN A 175 17.71 -5.81 20.31
C GLN A 175 17.15 -5.51 18.90
N GLY A 176 16.30 -6.39 18.38
CA GLY A 176 15.70 -6.26 17.05
C GLY A 176 16.23 -7.24 16.01
N LEU A 177 17.19 -8.10 16.35
CA LEU A 177 17.74 -9.10 15.43
C LEU A 177 16.91 -10.38 15.42
N ALA A 178 16.89 -11.02 14.25
CA ALA A 178 16.53 -12.41 14.07
C ALA A 178 17.60 -13.11 13.21
N TYR A 179 18.06 -14.28 13.64
CA TYR A 179 19.13 -15.06 12.99
C TYR A 179 18.99 -16.55 13.31
N LEU A 180 19.63 -17.42 12.52
CA LEU A 180 19.72 -18.85 12.83
C LEU A 180 20.98 -19.14 13.63
N ASP A 181 20.84 -19.92 14.72
CA ASP A 181 21.96 -20.42 15.52
C ASP A 181 22.65 -21.63 14.86
N PRO A 182 23.70 -22.23 15.46
CA PRO A 182 24.38 -23.40 14.89
C PRO A 182 23.51 -24.65 14.74
N ALA A 183 22.45 -24.78 15.55
CA ALA A 183 21.48 -25.87 15.42
C ALA A 183 20.48 -25.60 14.27
N GLY A 184 20.54 -24.41 13.66
CA GLY A 184 19.60 -23.97 12.65
C GLY A 184 18.27 -23.52 13.25
N GLU A 185 18.23 -23.21 14.55
CA GLU A 185 17.03 -22.69 15.23
C GLU A 185 16.97 -21.18 15.15
N LEU A 186 15.76 -20.65 15.01
CA LEU A 186 15.54 -19.22 14.89
C LEU A 186 15.63 -18.54 16.26
N GLN A 187 16.60 -17.66 16.39
CA GLN A 187 16.74 -16.77 17.53
C GLN A 187 16.15 -15.41 17.19
N SER A 188 15.50 -14.77 18.16
CA SER A 188 15.00 -13.41 18.04
C SER A 188 15.15 -12.65 19.35
N THR A 189 15.69 -11.44 19.26
CA THR A 189 15.89 -10.53 20.39
C THR A 189 14.73 -9.53 20.55
N GLY A 190 13.57 -9.83 19.95
CA GLY A 190 12.37 -8.98 20.01
C GLY A 190 12.34 -7.90 18.93
N TYR A 191 11.51 -6.87 19.12
CA TYR A 191 11.40 -5.73 18.22
C TYR A 191 12.51 -4.71 18.51
N GLY A 192 13.09 -4.16 17.44
CA GLY A 192 14.07 -3.10 17.50
C GLY A 192 13.54 -1.84 18.17
N ARG A 193 14.47 -1.07 18.71
CA ARG A 193 14.17 0.14 19.49
C ARG A 193 13.89 1.32 18.58
N ALA A 194 12.85 2.05 18.96
CA ALA A 194 12.51 3.33 18.39
C ALA A 194 13.61 4.37 18.67
N ILE A 195 14.05 5.10 17.64
CA ILE A 195 14.81 6.34 17.84
C ILE A 195 13.98 7.40 18.56
N PRO A 196 14.63 8.34 19.28
CA PRO A 196 13.95 9.50 19.86
C PRO A 196 13.17 10.31 18.81
N ALA A 197 12.13 11.01 19.24
CA ALA A 197 11.25 11.77 18.36
C ALA A 197 11.98 12.93 17.66
N GLU A 198 12.89 13.58 18.39
CA GLU A 198 13.78 14.64 17.92
C GLU A 198 14.74 14.20 16.81
N ASP A 199 15.01 12.89 16.71
CA ASP A 199 15.88 12.29 15.70
C ASP A 199 15.10 11.73 14.51
N MET A 200 13.77 11.84 14.52
CA MET A 200 12.96 11.37 13.40
C MET A 200 13.28 12.19 12.13
N PRO A 201 13.73 11.55 11.05
CA PRO A 201 14.15 12.25 9.86
C PRO A 201 12.96 12.64 9.00
N PHE A 202 13.14 13.71 8.24
CA PHE A 202 12.34 14.01 7.06
C PHE A 202 12.99 13.45 5.79
N PRO A 203 12.24 13.33 4.68
CA PRO A 203 12.81 13.00 3.39
C PRO A 203 14.04 13.85 3.06
N ASP A 204 15.09 13.20 2.58
CA ASP A 204 16.33 13.85 2.18
C ASP A 204 16.56 13.64 0.69
N PHE A 205 16.30 14.67 -0.09
CA PHE A 205 16.34 14.57 -1.55
C PHE A 205 17.77 14.41 -2.09
N ASP A 206 18.79 14.81 -1.34
CA ASP A 206 20.19 14.59 -1.74
C ASP A 206 20.57 13.12 -1.56
N ILE A 207 20.16 12.52 -0.43
CA ILE A 207 20.32 11.08 -0.22
C ILE A 207 19.54 10.31 -1.28
N LEU A 208 18.29 10.68 -1.56
CA LEU A 208 17.48 10.01 -2.60
C LEU A 208 18.14 10.12 -3.98
N GLN A 209 18.62 11.31 -4.36
CA GLN A 209 19.33 11.51 -5.61
C GLN A 209 20.61 10.67 -5.69
N SER A 210 21.37 10.55 -4.61
CA SER A 210 22.56 9.69 -4.56
C SER A 210 22.26 8.20 -4.80
N GLY A 211 21.01 7.79 -4.53
CA GLY A 211 20.49 6.45 -4.78
C GLY A 211 20.20 6.15 -6.24
N LEU A 212 20.03 7.20 -7.05
CA LEU A 212 19.74 7.13 -8.48
C LEU A 212 21.04 7.14 -9.28
N LYS A 213 21.77 6.03 -9.22
CA LYS A 213 23.10 5.81 -9.83
C LYS A 213 23.15 6.24 -11.30
N ASP A 214 22.38 5.58 -12.14
CA ASP A 214 22.47 5.77 -13.58
C ASP A 214 21.54 6.91 -14.05
N ARG A 215 20.58 7.34 -13.20
CA ARG A 215 19.56 8.35 -13.57
C ARG A 215 19.28 9.37 -12.46
N PRO A 216 20.24 10.23 -12.07
CA PRO A 216 20.05 11.23 -11.02
C PRO A 216 18.92 12.24 -11.32
N ASP A 217 18.60 12.47 -12.60
CA ASP A 217 17.49 13.34 -13.03
C ASP A 217 16.11 12.76 -12.74
N ASP A 218 16.01 11.45 -12.46
CA ASP A 218 14.77 10.80 -12.03
C ASP A 218 14.33 11.27 -10.63
N LEU A 219 15.14 12.09 -9.93
CA LEU A 219 14.75 12.81 -8.71
C LEU A 219 13.43 13.59 -8.92
N ARG A 220 13.17 14.08 -10.14
CA ARG A 220 11.92 14.74 -10.52
C ARG A 220 10.67 13.89 -10.26
N TYR A 221 10.77 12.57 -10.15
CA TYR A 221 9.62 11.73 -9.84
C TYR A 221 9.21 11.81 -8.37
N TYR A 222 10.07 12.30 -7.47
CA TYR A 222 9.72 12.68 -6.10
C TYR A 222 9.18 14.13 -6.01
N LEU A 223 9.31 14.91 -7.08
CA LEU A 223 8.92 16.33 -7.18
C LEU A 223 7.93 16.51 -8.35
N ARG A 224 6.62 16.28 -8.14
CA ARG A 224 5.62 16.38 -9.21
C ARG A 224 4.97 17.74 -9.27
N VAL A 225 4.42 18.13 -10.41
CA VAL A 225 3.61 19.35 -10.49
C VAL A 225 2.31 19.10 -9.73
N GLY A 226 2.03 19.89 -8.67
CA GLY A 226 0.86 19.69 -7.82
C GLY A 226 -0.47 19.81 -8.58
N LEU A 227 -0.52 20.70 -9.58
CA LEU A 227 -1.66 20.83 -10.49
C LEU A 227 -1.87 19.62 -11.42
N ASN A 228 -1.04 18.57 -11.39
CA ASN A 228 -1.35 17.30 -12.06
C ASN A 228 -2.16 16.35 -11.17
N THR A 229 -2.25 16.62 -9.87
CA THR A 229 -3.02 15.83 -8.90
C THR A 229 -4.46 16.35 -8.84
N HIS A 230 -5.44 15.42 -8.93
CA HIS A 230 -6.85 15.78 -9.05
C HIS A 230 -7.35 16.62 -7.87
N GLU A 231 -6.93 16.26 -6.66
CA GLU A 231 -7.31 16.92 -5.41
C GLU A 231 -6.88 18.39 -5.35
N PHE A 232 -5.75 18.75 -5.94
CA PHE A 232 -5.30 20.15 -6.01
C PHE A 232 -5.91 20.88 -7.21
N GLN A 233 -6.13 20.20 -8.33
CA GLN A 233 -6.74 20.82 -9.52
C GLN A 233 -8.10 21.45 -9.22
N THR A 234 -8.89 20.81 -8.35
CA THR A 234 -10.27 21.20 -8.03
C THR A 234 -10.35 22.32 -6.99
N ASP A 235 -9.24 22.61 -6.29
CA ASP A 235 -9.17 23.69 -5.31
C ASP A 235 -8.77 25.01 -5.99
N LYS A 236 -9.61 26.04 -5.87
CA LYS A 236 -9.36 27.36 -6.47
C LYS A 236 -8.06 28.00 -5.95
N ARG A 237 -7.68 27.72 -4.70
CA ARG A 237 -6.45 28.26 -4.08
C ARG A 237 -5.19 27.72 -4.76
N ALA A 238 -5.27 26.57 -5.42
CA ALA A 238 -4.16 25.98 -6.17
C ALA A 238 -3.79 26.82 -7.41
N HIS A 239 -4.72 27.60 -7.94
CA HIS A 239 -4.51 28.47 -9.11
C HIS A 239 -4.09 29.90 -8.74
N ALA A 240 -3.79 30.16 -7.47
CA ALA A 240 -3.35 31.48 -7.01
C ALA A 240 -2.02 31.90 -7.66
N PRO A 241 -1.87 33.16 -8.13
CA PRO A 241 -0.63 33.66 -8.70
C PRO A 241 0.55 33.51 -7.73
N GLY A 242 1.72 33.15 -8.25
CA GLY A 242 2.94 33.00 -7.45
C GLY A 242 3.02 31.75 -6.59
N ARG A 243 2.06 30.82 -6.70
CA ARG A 243 2.15 29.51 -6.05
C ARG A 243 3.26 28.67 -6.69
N ARG A 244 4.14 28.16 -5.82
CA ARG A 244 5.21 27.25 -6.21
C ARG A 244 4.63 25.94 -6.77
N PRO A 245 5.17 25.37 -7.87
CA PRO A 245 4.51 24.34 -8.65
C PRO A 245 4.64 22.93 -8.07
N ASN A 246 5.67 22.66 -7.25
CA ASN A 246 6.05 21.29 -6.91
C ASN A 246 5.27 20.74 -5.70
N LEU A 247 4.97 19.45 -5.79
CA LEU A 247 4.33 18.57 -4.84
C LEU A 247 5.34 17.53 -4.38
N ILE A 248 5.42 17.33 -3.07
CA ILE A 248 6.18 16.24 -2.45
C ILE A 248 5.29 15.41 -1.52
N ASN A 249 5.72 14.18 -1.29
CA ASN A 249 5.20 13.34 -0.23
C ASN A 249 6.02 13.54 1.05
N LEU A 250 5.34 13.60 2.19
CA LEU A 250 5.95 13.84 3.49
C LEU A 250 5.26 12.99 4.57
N TRP A 251 5.99 12.67 5.63
CA TRP A 251 5.40 12.14 6.86
C TRP A 251 5.51 13.21 7.95
N SER A 252 4.39 13.56 8.56
CA SER A 252 4.35 14.39 9.76
C SER A 252 4.37 13.56 11.05
N SER A 253 4.11 12.25 10.95
CA SER A 253 4.18 11.30 12.07
C SER A 253 4.61 9.90 11.62
N LYS A 254 5.11 9.07 12.55
CA LYS A 254 5.49 7.68 12.31
C LYS A 254 4.63 6.73 13.15
N GLY A 255 4.05 5.75 12.48
CA GLY A 255 3.25 4.69 13.08
C GLY A 255 1.76 4.99 13.18
N CYS A 256 1.02 4.00 13.64
CA CYS A 256 -0.42 4.04 13.87
C CYS A 256 -0.76 3.30 15.17
N VAL A 257 -1.76 3.74 15.94
CA VAL A 257 -2.22 3.05 17.17
C VAL A 257 -3.31 1.99 16.92
N ALA A 258 -3.94 2.01 15.74
CA ALA A 258 -5.03 1.11 15.40
C ALA A 258 -4.56 -0.35 15.21
N ARG A 259 -5.50 -1.31 15.22
CA ARG A 259 -5.21 -2.75 15.12
C ARG A 259 -6.03 -3.43 14.03
N CYS A 260 -6.12 -2.79 12.85
CA CYS A 260 -6.89 -3.32 11.73
C CYS A 260 -6.35 -4.70 11.31
N THR A 261 -7.21 -5.70 11.15
CA THR A 261 -6.82 -7.13 11.05
C THR A 261 -6.05 -7.50 9.78
N PHE A 262 -6.13 -6.66 8.76
CA PHE A 262 -5.43 -6.83 7.47
C PHE A 262 -4.16 -5.99 7.34
N CYS A 263 -3.90 -5.06 8.27
CA CYS A 263 -2.85 -4.06 8.12
C CYS A 263 -1.55 -4.52 8.80
N GLN A 264 -0.46 -4.56 8.03
CA GLN A 264 0.86 -4.98 8.54
C GLN A 264 1.46 -4.00 9.54
N ARG A 265 1.06 -2.71 9.46
CA ARG A 265 1.56 -1.58 10.27
C ARG A 265 3.08 -1.50 10.28
N SER A 266 3.64 -0.54 9.53
CA SER A 266 5.10 -0.40 9.43
C SER A 266 5.73 -0.05 10.77
N THR A 267 5.06 0.72 11.62
CA THR A 267 5.54 1.03 12.97
C THR A 267 4.43 0.94 14.02
N LYS A 268 4.71 0.29 15.16
CA LYS A 268 3.80 0.24 16.31
C LYS A 268 3.93 1.52 17.15
N GLY A 269 2.82 2.01 17.67
CA GLY A 269 2.76 3.26 18.43
C GLY A 269 2.51 4.46 17.52
N TYR A 270 2.72 5.66 18.06
CA TYR A 270 2.57 6.91 17.33
C TYR A 270 3.63 7.89 17.84
N ARG A 271 4.43 8.44 16.94
CA ARG A 271 5.49 9.40 17.25
C ARG A 271 5.44 10.55 16.28
N VAL A 272 5.75 11.74 16.77
CA VAL A 272 5.76 12.99 16.02
C VAL A 272 7.11 13.68 16.23
N PRO A 273 7.76 14.22 15.19
CA PRO A 273 8.94 15.05 15.36
C PRO A 273 8.60 16.39 16.02
N ALA A 274 9.60 17.17 16.41
CA ALA A 274 9.36 18.53 16.90
C ALA A 274 8.82 19.43 15.78
N LEU A 275 7.85 20.30 16.09
CA LEU A 275 7.26 21.24 15.12
C LEU A 275 8.32 22.21 14.55
N ASP A 276 9.32 22.60 15.32
CA ASP A 276 10.40 23.47 14.83
C ASP A 276 11.26 22.78 13.76
N ALA A 277 11.50 21.47 13.92
CA ALA A 277 12.20 20.68 12.92
C ALA A 277 11.34 20.52 11.65
N PHE A 278 10.02 20.33 11.81
CA PHE A 278 9.07 20.30 10.70
C PHE A 278 9.02 21.64 9.94
N ASP A 279 8.95 22.75 10.66
CA ASP A 279 8.98 24.12 10.12
C ASP A 279 10.27 24.38 9.32
N ALA A 280 11.42 24.00 9.86
CA ALA A 280 12.71 24.10 9.19
C ALA A 280 12.74 23.24 7.90
N HIS A 281 12.17 22.03 7.93
CA HIS A 281 12.08 21.20 6.73
C HIS A 281 11.16 21.79 5.66
N LEU A 282 9.99 22.32 6.05
CA LEU A 282 9.09 23.01 5.12
C LEU A 282 9.76 24.22 4.47
N ALA A 283 10.48 25.03 5.25
CA ALA A 283 11.27 26.15 4.73
C ALA A 283 12.33 25.67 3.72
N HIS A 284 13.06 24.60 4.05
CA HIS A 284 14.08 24.03 3.17
C HIS A 284 13.50 23.56 1.84
N VAL A 285 12.43 22.75 1.86
CA VAL A 285 11.85 22.19 0.62
C VAL A 285 11.14 23.25 -0.21
N LYS A 286 10.55 24.25 0.45
CA LYS A 286 10.03 25.44 -0.21
C LYS A 286 11.13 26.09 -1.02
N GLU A 287 12.18 26.57 -0.35
CA GLU A 287 13.23 27.38 -0.99
C GLU A 287 14.08 26.62 -2.00
N ARG A 288 14.44 25.36 -1.70
CA ARG A 288 15.34 24.59 -2.55
C ARG A 288 14.65 23.88 -3.72
N PHE A 289 13.41 23.42 -3.52
CA PHE A 289 12.71 22.55 -4.49
C PHE A 289 11.41 23.15 -5.01
N ASP A 290 11.17 24.44 -4.77
CA ASP A 290 9.99 25.16 -5.25
C ASP A 290 8.67 24.45 -4.89
N VAL A 291 8.58 23.98 -3.64
CA VAL A 291 7.43 23.22 -3.14
C VAL A 291 6.31 24.17 -2.72
N GLY A 292 5.12 23.95 -3.28
CA GLY A 292 3.88 24.66 -2.92
C GLY A 292 2.73 23.72 -2.52
N TYR A 293 2.93 22.41 -2.64
CA TYR A 293 1.95 21.38 -2.35
C TYR A 293 2.56 20.23 -1.54
N ILE A 294 1.82 19.70 -0.57
CA ILE A 294 2.27 18.57 0.27
C ILE A 294 1.22 17.46 0.28
N HIS A 295 1.68 16.22 0.12
CA HIS A 295 0.90 15.02 0.40
C HIS A 295 1.43 14.34 1.67
N ILE A 296 0.65 14.39 2.75
CA ILE A 296 0.95 13.69 4.00
C ILE A 296 0.60 12.21 3.83
N LEU A 297 1.60 11.34 4.05
CA LEU A 297 1.52 9.87 3.93
C LEU A 297 1.48 9.14 5.28
N ASP A 298 1.18 9.86 6.36
CA ASP A 298 1.07 9.28 7.71
C ASP A 298 0.16 8.05 7.74
N GLU A 299 0.54 7.04 8.52
CA GLU A 299 -0.32 5.85 8.69
C GLU A 299 -1.63 6.17 9.44
N ASN A 300 -1.64 7.26 10.23
CA ASN A 300 -2.80 7.70 11.01
C ASN A 300 -2.75 9.21 11.34
N PHE A 301 -2.84 10.06 10.32
CA PHE A 301 -2.88 11.52 10.50
C PHE A 301 -4.03 11.94 11.44
N GLY A 302 -3.76 12.90 12.33
CA GLY A 302 -4.73 13.42 13.30
C GLY A 302 -4.89 12.59 14.57
N SER A 303 -4.08 11.55 14.80
CA SER A 303 -4.11 10.81 16.07
C SER A 303 -3.72 11.67 17.27
N ASP A 304 -2.75 12.58 17.05
CA ASP A 304 -2.45 13.69 17.94
C ASP A 304 -3.04 14.95 17.32
N ARG A 305 -4.17 15.41 17.88
CA ARG A 305 -4.94 16.54 17.33
C ARG A 305 -4.17 17.85 17.42
N GLU A 306 -3.54 18.13 18.57
CA GLU A 306 -2.81 19.38 18.78
C GLU A 306 -1.58 19.47 17.88
N TYR A 307 -0.87 18.36 17.71
CA TYR A 307 0.24 18.29 16.77
C TYR A 307 -0.22 18.47 15.31
N ALA A 308 -1.30 17.80 14.89
CA ALA A 308 -1.88 17.96 13.56
C ALA A 308 -2.32 19.41 13.29
N TYR A 309 -2.85 20.10 14.30
CA TYR A 309 -3.18 21.52 14.22
C TYR A 309 -1.93 22.39 14.06
N GLY A 310 -0.84 22.05 14.74
CA GLY A 310 0.47 22.66 14.55
C GLY A 310 1.01 22.50 13.13
N VAL A 311 0.96 21.28 12.58
CA VAL A 311 1.32 20.98 11.19
C VAL A 311 0.53 21.85 10.23
N ALA A 312 -0.79 21.94 10.40
CA ALA A 312 -1.64 22.76 9.52
C ALA A 312 -1.28 24.25 9.59
N ARG A 313 -1.00 24.82 10.78
CA ARG A 313 -0.50 26.21 10.92
C ARG A 313 0.81 26.43 10.18
N LEU A 314 1.73 25.47 10.25
CA LEU A 314 3.00 25.57 9.54
C LEU A 314 2.83 25.48 8.02
N MET A 315 1.93 24.63 7.51
CA MET A 315 1.58 24.61 6.09
C MET A 315 1.06 25.97 5.62
N GLN A 316 0.14 26.57 6.37
CA GLN A 316 -0.40 27.89 6.07
C GLN A 316 0.68 28.98 6.13
N LYS A 317 1.52 28.98 7.18
CA LYS A 317 2.67 29.90 7.33
C LYS A 317 3.58 29.87 6.09
N HIS A 318 3.83 28.69 5.53
CA HIS A 318 4.64 28.54 4.33
C HIS A 318 3.88 28.75 3.02
N GLY A 319 2.58 29.00 3.07
CA GLY A 319 1.72 29.20 1.91
C GLY A 319 1.46 27.92 1.12
N MET A 320 1.62 26.75 1.73
CA MET A 320 1.47 25.44 1.09
C MET A 320 0.02 24.96 1.16
N LEU A 321 -0.46 24.35 0.07
CA LEU A 321 -1.69 23.54 0.10
C LEU A 321 -1.32 22.10 0.39
N TRP A 322 -2.21 21.38 1.06
CA TRP A 322 -1.88 20.02 1.46
C TRP A 322 -3.07 19.07 1.44
N MET A 323 -2.76 17.78 1.32
CA MET A 323 -3.71 16.70 1.49
C MET A 323 -3.13 15.65 2.43
N ALA A 324 -4.00 14.92 3.13
CA ALA A 324 -3.57 13.81 3.98
C ALA A 324 -4.21 12.50 3.54
N SER A 325 -3.36 11.48 3.42
CA SER A 325 -3.77 10.09 3.30
C SER A 325 -3.52 9.35 4.61
N GLY A 326 -4.34 8.33 4.87
CA GLY A 326 -4.25 7.59 6.13
C GLY A 326 -4.95 8.31 7.28
N VAL A 327 -6.09 8.96 7.02
CA VAL A 327 -6.91 9.54 8.09
C VAL A 327 -7.88 8.47 8.61
N ARG A 328 -7.94 8.30 9.92
CA ARG A 328 -8.94 7.43 10.54
C ARG A 328 -10.18 8.25 10.88
N VAL A 329 -11.35 7.69 10.56
CA VAL A 329 -12.66 8.32 10.82
C VAL A 329 -12.86 8.68 12.29
N SER A 330 -12.30 7.91 13.22
CA SER A 330 -12.38 8.18 14.66
C SER A 330 -11.36 9.22 15.16
N SER A 331 -10.39 9.63 14.35
CA SER A 331 -9.37 10.61 14.74
C SER A 331 -9.78 12.06 14.47
N ILE A 332 -10.88 12.28 13.75
CA ILE A 332 -11.32 13.62 13.39
C ILE A 332 -12.81 13.85 13.67
N GLU A 333 -13.13 15.10 13.93
CA GLU A 333 -14.47 15.64 14.13
C GLU A 333 -14.76 16.76 13.13
N ARG A 334 -16.00 17.25 13.10
CA ARG A 334 -16.42 18.33 12.19
C ARG A 334 -15.57 19.59 12.34
N ALA A 335 -15.24 19.96 13.57
CA ALA A 335 -14.41 21.14 13.86
C ALA A 335 -12.99 20.98 13.32
N ASP A 336 -12.42 19.76 13.40
CA ASP A 336 -11.10 19.45 12.85
C ASP A 336 -11.06 19.66 11.33
N VAL A 337 -12.11 19.23 10.61
CA VAL A 337 -12.22 19.46 9.16
C VAL A 337 -12.21 20.95 8.85
N SER A 338 -13.06 21.76 9.50
CA SER A 338 -13.08 23.22 9.28
C SER A 338 -11.71 23.85 9.51
N TYR A 339 -11.07 23.49 10.63
CA TYR A 339 -9.76 23.98 10.99
C TYR A 339 -8.72 23.65 9.91
N PHE A 340 -8.67 22.40 9.42
CA PHE A 340 -7.73 22.02 8.38
C PHE A 340 -7.98 22.77 7.06
N VAL A 341 -9.24 23.01 6.68
CA VAL A 341 -9.58 23.77 5.47
C VAL A 341 -9.09 25.21 5.57
N GLU A 342 -9.33 25.88 6.70
CA GLU A 342 -8.85 27.24 6.97
C GLU A 342 -7.32 27.36 6.86
N HIS A 343 -6.62 26.26 7.11
CA HIS A 343 -5.15 26.15 7.06
C HIS A 343 -4.62 25.43 5.82
N GLY A 344 -5.35 25.47 4.70
CA GLY A 344 -4.84 25.06 3.39
C GLY A 344 -5.01 23.59 3.02
N CYS A 345 -5.80 22.81 3.78
CA CYS A 345 -6.12 21.43 3.40
C CYS A 345 -7.08 21.40 2.20
N CYS A 346 -6.81 20.53 1.23
CA CYS A 346 -7.61 20.33 0.01
C CYS A 346 -8.28 18.94 -0.05
N SER A 347 -7.71 17.95 0.64
CA SER A 347 -8.24 16.57 0.62
C SER A 347 -7.86 15.78 1.86
N LEU A 348 -8.83 14.98 2.35
CA LEU A 348 -8.64 14.00 3.41
C LEU A 348 -9.10 12.63 2.92
N LYS A 349 -8.19 11.66 2.88
CA LYS A 349 -8.51 10.28 2.48
C LYS A 349 -8.66 9.39 3.71
N PHE A 350 -9.89 8.88 3.89
CA PHE A 350 -10.27 8.03 5.01
C PHE A 350 -10.12 6.54 4.67
N GLY A 351 -9.65 5.76 5.64
CA GLY A 351 -9.71 4.29 5.54
C GLY A 351 -11.14 3.77 5.74
N VAL A 352 -11.99 3.89 4.72
CA VAL A 352 -13.41 3.46 4.71
C VAL A 352 -13.52 1.94 4.59
N GLU A 353 -12.88 1.37 3.57
CA GLU A 353 -12.78 -0.06 3.21
C GLU A 353 -14.09 -0.78 2.87
N THR A 354 -15.20 -0.50 3.55
CA THR A 354 -16.46 -1.23 3.33
C THR A 354 -17.67 -0.42 3.82
N GLY A 355 -18.82 -0.62 3.17
CA GLY A 355 -20.11 -0.12 3.66
C GLY A 355 -20.89 -1.13 4.50
N SER A 356 -20.32 -2.30 4.76
CA SER A 356 -20.92 -3.34 5.61
C SER A 356 -20.39 -3.25 7.04
N GLN A 357 -21.27 -2.99 8.02
CA GLN A 357 -20.88 -2.99 9.43
C GLN A 357 -20.34 -4.36 9.87
N LYS A 358 -20.86 -5.45 9.30
CA LYS A 358 -20.38 -6.81 9.58
C LYS A 358 -18.90 -6.96 9.21
N ILE A 359 -18.50 -6.49 8.02
CA ILE A 359 -17.12 -6.59 7.56
C ILE A 359 -16.22 -5.56 8.24
N MET A 360 -16.72 -4.34 8.48
CA MET A 360 -16.00 -3.31 9.24
C MET A 360 -15.61 -3.80 10.65
N ASN A 361 -16.49 -4.60 11.25
CA ASN A 361 -16.24 -5.29 12.51
C ASN A 361 -15.16 -6.38 12.42
N VAL A 362 -15.14 -7.18 11.34
CA VAL A 362 -14.08 -8.16 11.06
C VAL A 362 -12.73 -7.47 10.87
N MET A 363 -12.73 -6.31 10.19
CA MET A 363 -11.56 -5.48 10.00
C MET A 363 -11.06 -4.80 11.29
N GLU A 364 -11.82 -4.88 12.39
CA GLU A 364 -11.54 -4.20 13.67
C GLU A 364 -11.35 -2.68 13.51
N LYS A 365 -12.16 -2.05 12.65
CA LYS A 365 -12.12 -0.60 12.43
C LYS A 365 -12.72 0.20 13.61
N LYS A 366 -13.49 -0.44 14.51
CA LYS A 366 -13.98 0.18 15.77
C LYS A 366 -14.71 1.53 15.59
N PHE A 367 -15.43 1.69 14.49
CA PHE A 367 -16.39 2.78 14.27
C PHE A 367 -17.57 2.25 13.44
N THR A 368 -18.58 3.08 13.19
CA THR A 368 -19.79 2.69 12.46
C THR A 368 -19.78 3.18 11.01
N VAL A 369 -20.49 2.49 10.12
CA VAL A 369 -20.73 2.91 8.73
C VAL A 369 -21.40 4.29 8.68
N GLU A 370 -22.34 4.56 9.59
CA GLU A 370 -23.00 5.86 9.73
C GLU A 370 -21.99 6.97 10.07
N ARG A 371 -21.05 6.70 10.99
CA ARG A 371 -20.00 7.67 11.32
C ARG A 371 -19.10 7.97 10.12
N VAL A 372 -18.84 6.98 9.26
CA VAL A 372 -18.14 7.21 7.99
C VAL A 372 -18.94 8.18 7.11
N PHE A 373 -20.24 7.91 6.93
CA PHE A 373 -21.11 8.78 6.14
C PHE A 373 -21.12 10.22 6.65
N GLU A 374 -21.28 10.42 7.97
CA GLU A 374 -21.25 11.73 8.62
C GLU A 374 -19.92 12.44 8.39
N THR A 375 -18.80 11.74 8.50
CA THR A 375 -17.46 12.31 8.32
C THR A 375 -17.23 12.75 6.87
N LEU A 376 -17.62 11.91 5.90
CA LEU A 376 -17.56 12.27 4.48
C LEU A 376 -18.52 13.42 4.14
N LYS A 377 -19.68 13.47 4.79
CA LYS A 377 -20.60 14.60 4.67
C LYS A 377 -19.99 15.89 5.23
N HIS A 378 -19.30 15.84 6.36
CA HIS A 378 -18.59 17.02 6.88
C HIS A 378 -17.52 17.51 5.91
N CYS A 379 -16.77 16.60 5.26
CA CYS A 379 -15.82 17.00 4.23
C CYS A 379 -16.52 17.66 3.04
N ALA A 380 -17.63 17.07 2.55
CA ALA A 380 -18.40 17.62 1.46
C ALA A 380 -19.04 18.99 1.79
N ASP A 381 -19.48 19.21 3.03
CA ASP A 381 -20.03 20.49 3.51
C ASP A 381 -18.96 21.60 3.60
N HIS A 382 -17.67 21.24 3.55
CA HIS A 382 -16.52 22.14 3.58
C HIS A 382 -15.72 22.12 2.27
N ASP A 383 -16.33 21.65 1.17
CA ASP A 383 -15.73 21.60 -0.17
C ASP A 383 -14.42 20.78 -0.26
N ILE A 384 -14.27 19.75 0.59
CA ILE A 384 -13.10 18.87 0.63
C ILE A 384 -13.35 17.56 -0.12
N VAL A 385 -12.43 17.23 -1.03
CA VAL A 385 -12.45 15.95 -1.75
C VAL A 385 -12.02 14.83 -0.80
N SER A 386 -12.82 13.75 -0.74
CA SER A 386 -12.52 12.56 0.06
C SER A 386 -12.56 11.30 -0.81
N PRO A 387 -11.45 10.93 -1.47
CA PRO A 387 -11.39 9.74 -2.32
C PRO A 387 -11.69 8.46 -1.52
N LEU A 388 -12.36 7.50 -2.15
CA LEU A 388 -12.81 6.27 -1.48
C LEU A 388 -11.92 5.07 -1.82
N ALA A 389 -11.58 4.31 -0.78
CA ALA A 389 -10.88 3.04 -0.84
C ALA A 389 -11.82 1.94 -0.32
N VAL A 390 -12.06 0.92 -1.15
CA VAL A 390 -12.93 -0.23 -0.83
C VAL A 390 -12.11 -1.52 -0.94
N MET A 391 -12.16 -2.33 0.09
CA MET A 391 -11.48 -3.62 0.18
C MET A 391 -12.51 -4.75 0.20
N MET A 392 -12.44 -5.62 -0.81
CA MET A 392 -13.28 -6.81 -0.93
C MET A 392 -12.54 -8.07 -0.50
N GLY A 393 -13.28 -9.14 -0.19
CA GLY A 393 -12.70 -10.46 0.09
C GLY A 393 -12.14 -10.62 1.51
N MET A 394 -12.61 -9.83 2.47
CA MET A 394 -12.32 -10.14 3.88
C MET A 394 -13.01 -11.44 4.32
N PRO A 395 -12.55 -12.08 5.41
CA PRO A 395 -13.25 -13.19 6.03
C PRO A 395 -14.71 -12.84 6.31
N GLY A 396 -15.63 -13.67 5.83
CA GLY A 396 -17.08 -13.46 5.92
C GLY A 396 -17.71 -12.51 4.89
N GLU A 397 -16.95 -11.99 3.91
CA GLU A 397 -17.51 -11.25 2.76
C GLU A 397 -18.46 -12.14 1.93
N THR A 398 -19.60 -11.60 1.52
CA THR A 398 -20.63 -12.26 0.71
C THR A 398 -21.21 -11.30 -0.34
N CYS A 399 -22.06 -11.79 -1.24
CA CYS A 399 -22.82 -10.92 -2.15
C CYS A 399 -23.71 -9.91 -1.41
N GLU A 400 -24.26 -10.26 -0.25
CA GLU A 400 -25.07 -9.36 0.57
C GLU A 400 -24.23 -8.20 1.13
N THR A 401 -23.03 -8.50 1.65
CA THR A 401 -22.14 -7.46 2.20
C THR A 401 -21.53 -6.60 1.10
N ALA A 402 -21.24 -7.18 -0.07
CA ALA A 402 -20.86 -6.44 -1.28
C ALA A 402 -21.99 -5.50 -1.77
N GLN A 403 -23.24 -5.97 -1.79
CA GLN A 403 -24.42 -5.14 -2.09
C GLN A 403 -24.58 -4.00 -1.08
N THR A 404 -24.46 -4.30 0.21
CA THR A 404 -24.53 -3.27 1.27
C THR A 404 -23.46 -2.20 1.08
N THR A 405 -22.25 -2.63 0.69
CA THR A 405 -21.16 -1.72 0.33
C THR A 405 -21.51 -0.88 -0.89
N GLY A 406 -22.03 -1.46 -1.97
CA GLY A 406 -22.52 -0.71 -3.13
C GLY A 406 -23.61 0.31 -2.78
N ALA A 407 -24.61 -0.08 -1.99
CA ALA A 407 -25.67 0.82 -1.54
C ALA A 407 -25.12 1.99 -0.71
N PHE A 408 -24.13 1.74 0.16
CA PHE A 408 -23.43 2.79 0.89
C PHE A 408 -22.70 3.77 -0.03
N ILE A 409 -21.99 3.27 -1.05
CA ILE A 409 -21.35 4.12 -2.07
C ILE A 409 -22.39 4.94 -2.85
N GLY A 410 -23.52 4.34 -3.22
CA GLY A 410 -24.63 5.05 -3.88
C GLY A 410 -25.22 6.17 -3.01
N ARG A 411 -25.31 5.97 -1.69
CA ARG A 411 -25.68 7.03 -0.73
C ARG A 411 -24.66 8.17 -0.71
N ILE A 412 -23.35 7.86 -0.74
CA ILE A 412 -22.29 8.88 -0.79
C ILE A 412 -22.37 9.66 -2.10
N ALA A 413 -22.56 8.98 -3.23
CA ALA A 413 -22.71 9.58 -4.56
C ALA A 413 -23.86 10.60 -4.56
N HIS A 414 -25.04 10.18 -4.08
CA HIS A 414 -26.22 11.05 -3.96
C HIS A 414 -25.96 12.21 -3.00
N MET A 415 -25.32 11.94 -1.86
CA MET A 415 -24.91 12.98 -0.91
C MET A 415 -23.97 14.00 -1.55
N GLN A 416 -23.03 13.60 -2.40
CA GLN A 416 -22.13 14.54 -3.09
C GLN A 416 -22.77 15.19 -4.33
N GLY A 417 -23.94 14.71 -4.75
CA GLY A 417 -24.67 15.20 -5.91
C GLY A 417 -24.08 14.75 -7.25
N ILE A 418 -23.31 13.65 -7.27
CA ILE A 418 -22.57 13.18 -8.45
C ILE A 418 -22.82 11.70 -8.69
N GLU A 419 -22.75 11.25 -9.93
CA GLU A 419 -22.87 9.83 -10.27
C GLU A 419 -21.73 9.02 -9.65
N PRO A 420 -21.98 7.74 -9.26
CA PRO A 420 -20.94 6.91 -8.63
C PRO A 420 -19.67 6.74 -9.45
N GLU A 421 -19.73 6.84 -10.78
CA GLU A 421 -18.56 6.77 -11.67
C GLU A 421 -17.54 7.88 -11.41
N TYR A 422 -17.96 9.03 -10.87
CA TYR A 422 -17.11 10.18 -10.62
C TYR A 422 -16.57 10.28 -9.19
N LEU A 423 -16.92 9.34 -8.29
CA LEU A 423 -16.50 9.38 -6.88
C LEU A 423 -14.99 9.12 -6.66
N GLY A 424 -14.24 8.72 -7.69
CA GLY A 424 -12.83 8.37 -7.55
C GLY A 424 -12.59 7.17 -6.63
N MET A 425 -13.45 6.16 -6.73
CA MET A 425 -13.40 4.94 -5.91
C MET A 425 -12.34 3.95 -6.43
N SER A 426 -11.48 3.49 -5.54
CA SER A 426 -10.55 2.37 -5.79
C SER A 426 -11.03 1.11 -5.08
N ILE A 427 -11.16 0.01 -5.83
CA ILE A 427 -11.51 -1.31 -5.29
C ILE A 427 -10.28 -2.21 -5.34
N PHE A 428 -9.94 -2.83 -4.21
CA PHE A 428 -8.86 -3.82 -4.09
C PHE A 428 -9.35 -5.03 -3.29
N TYR A 429 -8.60 -6.13 -3.37
CA TYR A 429 -8.94 -7.38 -2.69
C TYR A 429 -7.99 -7.63 -1.52
N ALA A 430 -8.53 -8.21 -0.45
CA ALA A 430 -7.80 -8.50 0.77
C ALA A 430 -6.59 -9.41 0.45
N LEU A 431 -5.41 -8.93 0.77
CA LEU A 431 -4.15 -9.66 0.61
C LEU A 431 -3.58 -9.96 2.00
N PRO A 432 -3.47 -11.24 2.40
CA PRO A 432 -2.82 -11.60 3.65
C PRO A 432 -1.32 -11.22 3.64
N LEU A 433 -0.95 -10.16 4.36
CA LEU A 433 0.45 -9.72 4.48
C LEU A 433 1.11 -10.39 5.68
N THR A 434 2.39 -10.74 5.58
CA THR A 434 3.14 -11.39 6.65
C THR A 434 3.07 -10.61 7.96
N GLY A 435 2.89 -11.29 9.09
CA GLY A 435 2.75 -10.63 10.40
C GLY A 435 1.39 -9.97 10.66
N THR A 436 0.39 -10.12 9.77
CA THR A 436 -0.99 -9.67 10.02
C THR A 436 -1.88 -10.77 10.58
N PRO A 437 -2.92 -10.44 11.38
CA PRO A 437 -3.96 -11.41 11.75
C PRO A 437 -4.60 -12.11 10.54
N LEU A 438 -4.75 -11.42 9.41
CA LEU A 438 -5.29 -11.99 8.18
C LEU A 438 -4.41 -13.11 7.61
N TYR A 439 -3.08 -12.97 7.69
CA TYR A 439 -2.12 -13.99 7.29
C TYR A 439 -2.18 -15.22 8.18
N ILE A 440 -2.21 -15.01 9.49
CA ILE A 440 -2.39 -16.08 10.48
C ILE A 440 -3.70 -16.82 10.26
N TYR A 441 -4.78 -16.10 9.95
CA TYR A 441 -6.06 -16.70 9.59
C TYR A 441 -5.94 -17.56 8.32
N GLY A 442 -5.24 -17.08 7.29
CA GLY A 442 -4.92 -17.87 6.09
C GLY A 442 -4.16 -19.16 6.40
N GLN A 443 -3.21 -19.13 7.34
CA GLN A 443 -2.48 -20.32 7.79
C GLN A 443 -3.38 -21.32 8.52
N LYS A 444 -4.22 -20.85 9.44
CA LYS A 444 -5.18 -21.69 10.18
C LYS A 444 -6.19 -22.39 9.27
N LEU A 445 -6.52 -21.79 8.14
CA LEU A 445 -7.37 -22.39 7.11
C LEU A 445 -6.63 -23.36 6.16
N GLY A 446 -5.31 -23.49 6.26
CA GLY A 446 -4.50 -24.25 5.28
C GLY A 446 -4.39 -23.56 3.92
N LEU A 447 -4.71 -22.26 3.83
CA LEU A 447 -4.56 -21.46 2.62
C LEU A 447 -3.14 -20.88 2.49
N ILE A 448 -2.42 -20.79 3.59
CA ILE A 448 -1.02 -20.39 3.65
C ILE A 448 -0.27 -21.49 4.40
N GLY A 449 0.90 -21.86 3.91
CA GLY A 449 1.76 -22.84 4.55
C GLY A 449 2.26 -22.42 5.92
N THR A 450 2.56 -23.40 6.77
CA THR A 450 3.23 -23.16 8.07
C THR A 450 4.67 -23.66 8.08
N THR A 451 5.05 -24.50 7.11
CA THR A 451 6.44 -24.87 6.87
C THR A 451 7.16 -23.81 6.02
N PRO A 452 8.49 -23.65 6.14
CA PRO A 452 9.24 -22.70 5.31
C PRO A 452 9.04 -22.90 3.80
N GLU A 453 8.88 -24.13 3.34
CA GLU A 453 8.63 -24.47 1.93
C GLU A 453 7.28 -23.97 1.46
N GLU A 454 6.21 -24.30 2.18
CA GLU A 454 4.85 -23.92 1.80
C GLU A 454 4.59 -22.42 1.99
N GLU A 455 5.22 -21.81 3.00
CA GLU A 455 5.18 -20.36 3.21
C GLU A 455 5.92 -19.64 2.06
N GLU A 456 7.02 -20.20 1.56
CA GLU A 456 7.74 -19.66 0.40
C GLU A 456 6.90 -19.73 -0.87
N ASP A 457 6.22 -20.85 -1.11
CA ASP A 457 5.28 -20.97 -2.23
C ASP A 457 4.21 -19.88 -2.19
N TYR A 458 3.69 -19.57 -1.00
CA TYR A 458 2.74 -18.47 -0.83
C TYR A 458 3.38 -17.12 -1.18
N LEU A 459 4.52 -16.77 -0.58
CA LEU A 459 5.17 -15.48 -0.80
C LEU A 459 5.61 -15.27 -2.26
N LEU A 460 6.04 -16.34 -2.95
CA LEU A 460 6.32 -16.30 -4.38
C LEU A 460 5.03 -16.10 -5.20
N SER A 461 3.91 -16.72 -4.79
CA SER A 461 2.63 -16.58 -5.49
C SER A 461 2.01 -15.18 -5.38
N VAL A 462 2.29 -14.46 -4.30
CA VAL A 462 1.84 -13.07 -4.10
C VAL A 462 2.89 -12.05 -4.46
N SER A 463 4.13 -12.49 -4.74
CA SER A 463 5.20 -11.59 -5.15
C SER A 463 4.80 -10.86 -6.41
N GLY A 464 4.59 -9.56 -6.25
CA GLY A 464 4.38 -8.71 -7.38
C GLY A 464 3.05 -8.76 -8.10
N THR A 465 2.05 -9.28 -7.42
CA THR A 465 0.74 -9.52 -8.03
C THR A 465 -0.30 -8.47 -7.65
N GLY A 466 0.06 -7.57 -6.72
CA GLY A 466 -0.81 -6.51 -6.20
C GLY A 466 -2.06 -7.04 -5.48
N ALA A 467 -2.91 -6.14 -5.01
CA ALA A 467 -4.17 -6.45 -4.33
C ALA A 467 -5.34 -6.66 -5.31
N SER A 468 -5.16 -7.54 -6.30
CA SER A 468 -6.14 -7.79 -7.37
C SER A 468 -6.95 -9.07 -7.15
N LYS A 469 -8.21 -9.07 -7.62
CA LYS A 469 -9.12 -10.23 -7.55
C LYS A 469 -8.57 -11.49 -8.22
N VAL A 470 -7.69 -11.33 -9.20
CA VAL A 470 -7.08 -12.45 -9.92
C VAL A 470 -6.02 -13.19 -9.09
N ASN A 471 -5.52 -12.54 -8.03
CA ASN A 471 -4.50 -13.07 -7.13
C ASN A 471 -5.03 -13.25 -5.70
N TYR A 472 -6.34 -13.05 -5.52
CA TYR A 472 -7.00 -13.14 -4.24
C TYR A 472 -6.94 -14.58 -3.70
N THR A 473 -6.49 -14.70 -2.45
CA THR A 473 -6.55 -15.96 -1.71
C THR A 473 -7.96 -16.09 -1.14
N ASN A 474 -8.68 -17.19 -1.41
CA ASN A 474 -10.08 -17.30 -1.00
C ASN A 474 -10.25 -17.53 0.52
N LEU A 475 -10.28 -16.45 1.29
CA LEU A 475 -10.29 -16.48 2.76
C LEU A 475 -11.65 -16.82 3.36
N ASN A 476 -12.72 -16.91 2.57
CA ASN A 476 -14.08 -17.08 3.09
C ASN A 476 -14.85 -18.23 2.43
N GLY A 477 -14.23 -18.97 1.52
CA GLY A 477 -14.85 -20.10 0.84
C GLY A 477 -15.91 -19.72 -0.20
N ALA A 478 -16.09 -18.45 -0.53
CA ALA A 478 -17.12 -18.01 -1.47
C ALA A 478 -16.88 -18.62 -2.87
N PRO A 479 -17.95 -18.95 -3.63
CA PRO A 479 -17.82 -19.41 -4.99
C PRO A 479 -17.03 -18.41 -5.85
N LEU A 480 -16.10 -18.92 -6.66
CA LEU A 480 -15.28 -18.08 -7.55
C LEU A 480 -16.12 -17.11 -8.39
N ARG A 481 -17.27 -17.58 -8.88
CA ARG A 481 -18.23 -16.79 -9.66
C ARG A 481 -18.77 -15.57 -8.92
N ASP A 482 -18.87 -15.64 -7.59
CA ASP A 482 -19.28 -14.51 -6.76
C ASP A 482 -18.11 -13.56 -6.51
N VAL A 483 -16.93 -14.11 -6.19
CA VAL A 483 -15.76 -13.30 -5.85
C VAL A 483 -15.34 -12.39 -7.01
N VAL A 484 -15.32 -12.91 -8.25
CA VAL A 484 -14.96 -12.11 -9.44
C VAL A 484 -16.02 -11.10 -9.84
N PHE A 485 -17.22 -11.21 -9.25
CA PHE A 485 -18.37 -10.35 -9.51
C PHE A 485 -18.53 -9.26 -8.44
N TRP A 486 -17.94 -9.38 -7.26
CA TRP A 486 -18.16 -8.44 -6.17
C TRP A 486 -17.82 -6.97 -6.49
N ASP A 487 -16.74 -6.71 -7.21
CA ASP A 487 -16.41 -5.34 -7.65
C ASP A 487 -17.48 -4.77 -8.58
N TRP A 488 -17.97 -5.58 -9.53
CA TRP A 488 -19.09 -5.23 -10.39
C TRP A 488 -20.40 -5.05 -9.63
N LEU A 489 -20.65 -5.89 -8.62
CA LEU A 489 -21.83 -5.83 -7.77
C LEU A 489 -21.85 -4.54 -6.95
N VAL A 490 -20.71 -4.13 -6.39
CA VAL A 490 -20.57 -2.84 -5.70
C VAL A 490 -20.92 -1.70 -6.65
N LYS A 491 -20.37 -1.68 -7.87
CA LYS A 491 -20.67 -0.62 -8.84
C LYS A 491 -22.15 -0.63 -9.25
N LEU A 492 -22.71 -1.79 -9.60
CA LEU A 492 -24.11 -1.95 -9.99
C LEU A 492 -25.09 -1.51 -8.89
N GLU A 493 -24.86 -1.92 -7.64
CA GLU A 493 -25.73 -1.56 -6.52
C GLU A 493 -25.55 -0.09 -6.13
N SER A 494 -24.34 0.47 -6.30
CA SER A 494 -24.13 1.91 -6.12
C SER A 494 -24.93 2.77 -7.11
N THR A 495 -24.92 2.40 -8.40
CA THR A 495 -25.73 3.08 -9.43
C THR A 495 -27.21 2.96 -9.13
N ARG A 496 -27.68 1.75 -8.82
CA ARG A 496 -29.10 1.52 -8.51
C ARG A 496 -29.55 2.36 -7.31
N THR A 497 -28.81 2.33 -6.21
CA THR A 497 -29.13 3.11 -5.00
C THR A 497 -29.11 4.60 -5.29
N PHE A 498 -28.12 5.09 -6.06
CA PHE A 498 -28.05 6.49 -6.48
C PHE A 498 -29.30 6.92 -7.26
N LEU A 499 -29.76 6.11 -8.23
CA LEU A 499 -30.95 6.41 -9.02
C LEU A 499 -32.23 6.39 -8.18
N GLU A 500 -32.36 5.42 -7.28
CA GLU A 500 -33.51 5.32 -6.37
C GLU A 500 -33.60 6.54 -5.43
N LEU A 501 -32.47 7.01 -4.91
CA LEU A 501 -32.41 8.22 -4.08
C LEU A 501 -32.68 9.47 -4.90
N SER A 502 -32.10 9.57 -6.10
CA SER A 502 -32.29 10.72 -7.00
C SER A 502 -33.74 10.87 -7.46
N ALA A 503 -34.47 9.77 -7.60
CA ALA A 503 -35.90 9.78 -7.91
C ALA A 503 -36.76 10.32 -6.75
N LYS A 504 -36.31 10.14 -5.51
CA LYS A 504 -37.01 10.63 -4.29
C LYS A 504 -36.62 12.06 -3.93
N ALA A 505 -35.35 12.40 -4.11
CA ALA A 505 -34.78 13.71 -3.83
C ALA A 505 -33.80 14.05 -4.96
N PRO A 506 -34.12 15.03 -5.83
CA PRO A 506 -33.23 15.43 -6.92
C PRO A 506 -31.84 15.79 -6.41
N ILE A 507 -30.81 15.51 -7.21
CA ILE A 507 -29.44 15.86 -6.87
C ILE A 507 -29.29 17.37 -6.68
N ASP A 508 -28.54 17.75 -5.65
CA ASP A 508 -28.20 19.14 -5.39
C ASP A 508 -27.03 19.58 -6.28
N LYS A 509 -27.37 20.27 -7.37
CA LYS A 509 -26.40 20.80 -8.34
C LYS A 509 -25.56 21.95 -7.80
N THR A 510 -25.86 22.46 -6.60
CA THR A 510 -25.07 23.52 -5.97
C THR A 510 -23.82 23.00 -5.27
N LYS A 511 -23.74 21.68 -5.06
CA LYS A 511 -22.62 21.03 -4.38
C LYS A 511 -21.30 21.20 -5.12
N PHE A 512 -20.23 21.31 -4.33
CA PHE A 512 -18.87 21.48 -4.83
C PHE A 512 -18.47 20.41 -5.83
N MET A 513 -18.66 19.13 -5.52
CA MET A 513 -18.29 18.04 -6.42
C MET A 513 -19.08 18.08 -7.75
N TYR A 514 -20.37 18.42 -7.72
CA TYR A 514 -21.16 18.58 -8.93
C TYR A 514 -20.57 19.66 -9.83
N LYS A 515 -20.29 20.84 -9.26
CA LYS A 515 -19.64 21.95 -9.97
C LYS A 515 -18.28 21.55 -10.52
N VAL A 516 -17.45 20.88 -9.73
CA VAL A 516 -16.12 20.40 -10.15
C VAL A 516 -16.20 19.50 -11.38
N ILE A 517 -17.11 18.53 -11.38
CA ILE A 517 -17.24 17.54 -12.48
C ILE A 517 -17.86 18.16 -13.73
N HIS A 518 -18.80 19.09 -13.57
CA HIS A 518 -19.59 19.68 -14.66
C HIS A 518 -19.12 21.08 -15.12
N ASP A 519 -18.03 21.61 -14.56
CA ASP A 519 -17.40 22.84 -15.04
C ASP A 519 -16.60 22.55 -16.32
N GLU A 520 -17.01 23.15 -17.44
CA GLU A 520 -16.39 22.99 -18.76
C GLU A 520 -14.90 23.37 -18.76
N SER A 521 -14.47 24.30 -17.90
CA SER A 521 -13.06 24.73 -17.78
C SER A 521 -12.17 23.63 -17.17
N ASN A 522 -12.71 22.76 -16.31
CA ASN A 522 -12.02 21.59 -15.79
C ASN A 522 -11.89 20.49 -16.86
N PHE A 523 -12.85 20.40 -17.78
CA PHE A 523 -12.82 19.44 -18.88
C PHE A 523 -11.85 19.85 -20.00
N THR A 524 -11.77 21.16 -20.32
CA THR A 524 -10.76 21.70 -21.25
C THR A 524 -9.35 21.55 -20.67
N ARG A 525 -9.14 21.83 -19.38
CA ARG A 525 -7.86 21.54 -18.71
C ARG A 525 -7.54 20.04 -18.66
N ARG A 526 -8.54 19.15 -18.50
CA ARG A 526 -8.35 17.70 -18.65
C ARG A 526 -7.93 17.32 -20.06
N ALA A 527 -8.49 17.94 -21.10
CA ALA A 527 -8.16 17.68 -22.49
C ALA A 527 -6.81 18.30 -22.94
N GLU A 528 -6.38 19.39 -22.29
CA GLU A 528 -5.09 20.06 -22.53
C GLU A 528 -3.95 19.44 -21.72
N ALA A 529 -4.19 19.05 -20.46
CA ALA A 529 -3.20 18.39 -19.60
C ALA A 529 -3.08 16.87 -19.86
N VAL A 530 -4.14 16.26 -20.38
CA VAL A 530 -4.17 14.88 -20.86
C VAL A 530 -4.52 14.98 -22.33
N GLY A 531 -3.53 15.31 -23.16
CA GLY A 531 -3.73 15.65 -24.57
C GLY A 531 -4.85 14.83 -25.20
N ARG A 532 -5.94 15.51 -25.60
CA ARG A 532 -7.23 15.05 -26.15
C ARG A 532 -7.61 13.60 -25.74
N PRO A 533 -8.76 13.37 -25.05
CA PRO A 533 -9.26 12.00 -24.89
C PRO A 533 -9.32 11.32 -26.27
N LEU A 534 -8.54 10.25 -26.43
CA LEU A 534 -8.47 9.55 -27.70
C LEU A 534 -9.88 9.13 -28.08
N THR A 535 -10.35 9.61 -29.23
CA THR A 535 -11.60 9.11 -29.80
C THR A 535 -11.50 7.59 -29.95
N ALA A 536 -12.63 6.88 -29.94
CA ALA A 536 -12.62 5.42 -30.18
C ALA A 536 -11.82 5.06 -31.44
N TRP A 537 -11.83 5.95 -32.44
CA TRP A 537 -11.03 5.83 -33.65
C TRP A 537 -9.53 6.11 -33.44
N GLU A 538 -9.14 7.12 -32.65
CA GLU A 538 -7.74 7.39 -32.32
C GLU A 538 -7.11 6.31 -31.44
N VAL A 539 -7.87 5.75 -30.48
CA VAL A 539 -7.50 4.53 -29.73
C VAL A 539 -7.25 3.38 -30.70
N VAL A 540 -8.16 3.14 -31.64
CA VAL A 540 -8.04 2.10 -32.68
C VAL A 540 -6.91 2.38 -33.67
N SER A 541 -6.59 3.65 -33.94
CA SER A 541 -5.51 4.05 -34.86
C SER A 541 -4.13 3.92 -34.22
N ARG A 542 -3.99 4.26 -32.93
CA ARG A 542 -2.78 4.00 -32.13
C ARG A 542 -2.59 2.49 -31.91
N MET A 543 -3.67 1.71 -31.82
CA MET A 543 -3.63 0.24 -31.86
C MET A 543 -3.18 -0.36 -33.21
N ARG A 544 -3.20 0.41 -34.31
CA ARG A 544 -2.74 -0.04 -35.64
C ARG A 544 -1.26 0.27 -35.88
N GLN A 545 -0.70 1.28 -35.24
CA GLN A 545 0.70 1.66 -35.44
C GLN A 545 1.59 1.08 -34.33
N GLY A 546 1.93 -0.20 -34.51
CA GLY A 546 3.14 -0.83 -33.97
C GLY A 546 3.06 -1.37 -32.54
N VAL A 547 2.52 -2.58 -32.36
CA VAL A 547 3.23 -3.79 -31.87
C VAL A 547 2.28 -5.01 -32.10
N PRO A 548 2.76 -6.19 -32.56
CA PRO A 548 1.90 -7.36 -32.75
C PRO A 548 1.38 -7.89 -31.40
N THR A 549 0.14 -7.57 -31.05
CA THR A 549 -0.53 -8.09 -29.85
C THR A 549 -1.60 -9.11 -30.20
N GLY A 550 -1.55 -10.26 -29.52
CA GLY A 550 -2.54 -11.33 -29.67
C GLY A 550 -3.95 -10.85 -29.31
N ILE A 551 -4.92 -11.21 -30.15
CA ILE A 551 -6.36 -10.85 -30.13
C ILE A 551 -7.04 -10.93 -28.73
N LYS A 552 -6.49 -11.71 -27.79
CA LYS A 552 -7.10 -12.04 -26.49
C LYS A 552 -7.01 -10.94 -25.42
N ALA A 553 -5.90 -10.21 -25.31
CA ALA A 553 -5.78 -9.12 -24.33
C ALA A 553 -6.71 -7.94 -24.67
N LYS A 554 -6.90 -7.70 -25.97
CA LYS A 554 -7.81 -6.68 -26.51
C LYS A 554 -9.28 -6.98 -26.15
N LEU A 555 -9.66 -8.26 -26.12
CA LEU A 555 -11.03 -8.69 -25.80
C LEU A 555 -11.41 -8.40 -24.33
N PHE A 556 -10.53 -8.71 -23.37
CA PHE A 556 -10.82 -8.50 -21.95
C PHE A 556 -10.94 -7.03 -21.60
N TYR A 557 -9.98 -6.23 -22.08
CA TYR A 557 -10.01 -4.78 -21.90
C TYR A 557 -11.28 -4.16 -22.52
N TRP A 558 -11.64 -4.59 -23.73
CA TRP A 558 -12.88 -4.16 -24.36
C TRP A 558 -14.11 -4.54 -23.55
N LEU A 559 -14.18 -5.76 -23.02
CA LEU A 559 -15.32 -6.22 -22.22
C LEU A 559 -15.45 -5.42 -20.92
N ASP A 560 -14.36 -5.21 -20.18
CA ASP A 560 -14.38 -4.46 -18.93
C ASP A 560 -14.85 -3.02 -19.19
N ASN A 561 -14.29 -2.33 -20.19
CA ASN A 561 -14.74 -0.99 -20.57
C ASN A 561 -16.20 -0.97 -21.04
N PHE A 562 -16.63 -1.96 -21.83
CA PHE A 562 -18.02 -2.05 -22.29
C PHE A 562 -18.98 -2.22 -21.11
N LEU A 563 -18.67 -3.13 -20.18
CA LEU A 563 -19.49 -3.35 -19.00
C LEU A 563 -19.52 -2.08 -18.14
N GLU A 564 -18.39 -1.44 -17.90
CA GLU A 564 -18.31 -0.23 -17.10
C GLU A 564 -19.09 0.94 -17.75
N ASP A 565 -18.75 1.29 -18.99
CA ASP A 565 -19.27 2.49 -19.67
C ASP A 565 -20.71 2.33 -20.17
N LYS A 566 -21.12 1.12 -20.58
CA LYS A 566 -22.39 0.90 -21.29
C LYS A 566 -23.42 0.14 -20.47
N VAL A 567 -22.99 -0.58 -19.44
CA VAL A 567 -23.87 -1.44 -18.64
C VAL A 567 -24.05 -0.95 -17.22
N VAL A 568 -22.96 -0.83 -16.46
CA VAL A 568 -22.97 -0.62 -15.01
C VAL A 568 -23.50 0.74 -14.61
N TYR A 569 -23.14 1.80 -15.34
CA TYR A 569 -23.59 3.16 -15.07
C TYR A 569 -24.81 3.59 -15.90
N ASN A 570 -25.39 2.69 -16.71
CA ASN A 570 -26.52 3.02 -17.59
C ASN A 570 -27.86 3.07 -16.84
N PRO A 571 -28.51 4.24 -16.71
CA PRO A 571 -29.75 4.36 -15.92
C PRO A 571 -30.92 3.55 -16.49
N THR A 572 -30.95 3.35 -17.80
CA THR A 572 -32.04 2.61 -18.46
C THR A 572 -31.99 1.12 -18.13
N LEU A 573 -30.79 0.55 -18.09
CA LEU A 573 -30.60 -0.87 -17.76
C LEU A 573 -30.95 -1.19 -16.31
N HIS A 574 -30.78 -0.22 -15.40
CA HIS A 574 -31.17 -0.38 -13.99
C HIS A 574 -32.68 -0.48 -13.75
N LYS A 575 -33.52 -0.22 -14.77
CA LYS A 575 -34.96 -0.54 -14.74
C LYS A 575 -35.23 -2.04 -14.77
N LEU A 576 -34.27 -2.84 -15.25
CA LEU A 576 -34.40 -4.30 -15.25
C LEU A 576 -34.33 -4.86 -13.81
N PRO A 577 -35.00 -5.99 -13.54
CA PRO A 577 -34.86 -6.69 -12.26
C PRO A 577 -33.40 -7.08 -11.96
N ARG A 578 -32.99 -7.04 -10.68
CA ARG A 578 -31.63 -7.40 -10.25
C ARG A 578 -31.20 -8.77 -10.79
N TRP A 579 -32.06 -9.78 -10.71
CA TRP A 579 -31.73 -11.15 -11.15
C TRP A 579 -31.32 -11.23 -12.63
N LEU A 580 -31.87 -10.36 -13.49
CA LEU A 580 -31.58 -10.34 -14.91
C LEU A 580 -30.28 -9.59 -15.20
N LEU A 581 -30.19 -8.32 -14.77
CA LEU A 581 -29.01 -7.49 -15.03
C LEU A 581 -27.78 -8.03 -14.32
N TYR A 582 -27.89 -8.34 -13.02
CA TYR A 582 -26.76 -8.77 -12.21
C TYR A 582 -26.33 -10.18 -12.62
N GLY A 583 -27.29 -11.06 -12.93
CA GLY A 583 -27.01 -12.39 -13.46
C GLY A 583 -26.27 -12.35 -14.81
N ALA A 584 -26.67 -11.45 -15.72
CA ALA A 584 -26.01 -11.28 -17.00
C ALA A 584 -24.57 -10.79 -16.84
N VAL A 585 -24.34 -9.74 -16.03
CA VAL A 585 -23.00 -9.21 -15.76
C VAL A 585 -22.15 -10.27 -15.07
N GLN A 586 -22.65 -10.93 -14.02
CA GLN A 586 -21.95 -12.00 -13.31
C GLN A 586 -21.49 -13.12 -14.25
N ASN A 587 -22.36 -13.56 -15.16
CA ASN A 587 -22.02 -14.59 -16.14
C ASN A 587 -20.95 -14.13 -17.13
N ALA A 588 -21.05 -12.90 -17.63
CA ALA A 588 -20.08 -12.34 -18.56
C ALA A 588 -18.68 -12.22 -17.92
N VAL A 589 -18.59 -11.66 -16.71
CA VAL A 589 -17.31 -11.47 -16.02
C VAL A 589 -16.71 -12.80 -15.57
N TYR A 590 -17.54 -13.77 -15.17
CA TYR A 590 -17.06 -15.11 -14.83
C TYR A 590 -16.54 -15.86 -16.06
N ALA A 591 -17.24 -15.79 -17.21
CA ALA A 591 -16.78 -16.39 -18.46
C ALA A 591 -15.45 -15.76 -18.91
N ALA A 592 -15.32 -14.43 -18.81
CA ALA A 592 -14.09 -13.72 -19.11
C ALA A 592 -12.94 -14.17 -18.19
N PHE A 593 -13.20 -14.28 -16.88
CA PHE A 593 -12.22 -14.77 -15.91
C PHE A 593 -11.75 -16.20 -16.23
N LEU A 594 -12.67 -17.12 -16.55
CA LEU A 594 -12.31 -18.49 -16.94
C LEU A 594 -11.44 -18.51 -18.19
N LEU A 595 -11.73 -17.66 -19.17
CA LEU A 595 -10.91 -17.54 -20.39
C LEU A 595 -9.52 -16.98 -20.08
N GLN A 596 -9.42 -15.96 -19.21
CA GLN A 596 -8.14 -15.44 -18.73
C GLN A 596 -7.31 -16.54 -18.06
N ARG A 597 -7.95 -17.37 -17.23
CA ARG A 597 -7.31 -18.51 -16.57
C ARG A 597 -6.79 -19.55 -17.53
N ILE A 598 -7.56 -19.91 -18.56
CA ILE A 598 -7.13 -20.84 -19.61
C ILE A 598 -5.91 -20.28 -20.35
N VAL A 599 -5.95 -18.99 -20.71
CA VAL A 599 -4.85 -18.30 -21.40
C VAL A 599 -3.61 -18.24 -20.53
N ALA A 600 -3.75 -17.91 -19.24
CA ALA A 600 -2.64 -17.83 -18.31
C ALA A 600 -1.96 -19.20 -18.12
N LYS A 601 -2.76 -20.26 -17.95
CA LYS A 601 -2.25 -21.64 -17.85
C LYS A 601 -1.51 -22.07 -19.11
N ALA A 602 -2.05 -21.76 -20.29
CA ALA A 602 -1.40 -22.06 -21.57
C ALA A 602 -0.07 -21.32 -21.76
N ALA A 603 0.07 -20.14 -21.16
CA ALA A 603 1.29 -19.35 -21.18
C ALA A 603 2.31 -19.76 -20.09
N GLY A 604 2.11 -20.89 -19.40
CA GLY A 604 3.01 -21.38 -18.36
C GLY A 604 3.05 -20.50 -17.11
N ARG A 605 2.07 -19.60 -16.95
CA ARG A 605 2.07 -18.63 -15.84
C ARG A 605 1.68 -19.30 -14.54
N ARG A 606 2.55 -19.19 -13.53
CA ARG A 606 2.31 -19.63 -12.14
C ARG A 606 1.53 -18.56 -11.36
N PHE A 607 0.37 -18.11 -11.85
CA PHE A 607 -0.49 -17.22 -11.06
C PHE A 607 -1.44 -18.00 -10.19
N ASN A 608 -1.77 -17.44 -9.03
CA ASN A 608 -2.81 -17.92 -8.14
C ASN A 608 -4.21 -17.56 -8.68
N LEU A 609 -4.57 -18.03 -9.88
CA LEU A 609 -5.92 -17.85 -10.45
C LEU A 609 -6.91 -18.89 -9.87
N TYR A 610 -6.85 -19.07 -8.55
CA TYR A 610 -7.48 -20.09 -7.71
C TYR A 610 -6.86 -21.48 -7.85
N GLN A 611 -6.04 -21.84 -6.85
CA GLN A 611 -5.73 -23.23 -6.55
C GLN A 611 -6.98 -23.92 -5.98
N PRO A 612 -7.34 -25.13 -6.45
CA PRO A 612 -8.35 -25.94 -5.76
C PRO A 612 -7.82 -26.28 -4.36
N ARG A 613 -8.57 -25.94 -3.31
CA ARG A 613 -8.19 -26.13 -1.91
C ARG A 613 -9.40 -26.52 -1.07
N PRO A 614 -9.20 -27.18 0.09
CA PRO A 614 -10.27 -27.79 0.88
C PRO A 614 -11.42 -26.82 1.19
N ALA A 615 -12.61 -27.36 1.44
CA ALA A 615 -13.78 -26.59 1.83
C ALA A 615 -13.46 -25.75 3.07
N VAL A 616 -13.29 -24.44 2.89
CA VAL A 616 -13.11 -23.49 3.98
C VAL A 616 -14.46 -23.33 4.68
N PRO A 617 -14.55 -23.51 6.02
CA PRO A 617 -15.78 -23.23 6.74
C PRO A 617 -16.17 -21.77 6.57
N THR A 618 -17.38 -21.50 6.07
CA THR A 618 -17.89 -20.13 5.97
C THR A 618 -18.04 -19.54 7.37
N LEU A 619 -17.45 -18.37 7.60
CA LEU A 619 -17.65 -17.64 8.86
C LEU A 619 -19.12 -17.17 8.93
N ASP A 620 -19.93 -17.78 9.80
CA ASP A 620 -21.31 -17.33 10.00
C ASP A 620 -21.35 -16.05 10.84
N LEU A 621 -21.51 -14.92 10.14
CA LEU A 621 -21.61 -13.59 10.75
C LEU A 621 -23.00 -13.29 11.33
N ALA A 622 -24.00 -14.16 11.14
CA ALA A 622 -25.36 -14.01 11.68
C ALA A 622 -25.53 -14.60 13.09
N ALA A 623 -24.59 -15.45 13.53
CA ALA A 623 -24.61 -16.01 14.88
C ALA A 623 -24.42 -14.92 15.95
N LYS A 624 -25.26 -14.94 17.00
CA LYS A 624 -25.14 -13.99 18.12
C LYS A 624 -23.78 -14.13 18.80
N PRO A 625 -23.25 -13.08 19.46
CA PRO A 625 -22.04 -13.21 20.28
C PRO A 625 -22.21 -14.35 21.30
N GLY A 626 -21.47 -15.45 21.11
CA GLY A 626 -21.57 -16.67 21.92
C GLY A 626 -22.29 -17.86 21.26
N GLU A 627 -23.01 -17.65 20.15
CA GLU A 627 -23.65 -18.73 19.36
C GLU A 627 -22.80 -19.20 18.17
N VAL A 628 -21.67 -18.54 17.87
CA VAL A 628 -20.72 -18.99 16.84
C VAL A 628 -20.10 -20.32 17.27
N ARG A 629 -20.76 -21.44 16.95
CA ARG A 629 -20.15 -22.78 16.98
C ARG A 629 -19.47 -23.05 15.64
N ILE A 630 -18.42 -22.28 15.36
CA ILE A 630 -17.34 -22.66 14.46
C ILE A 630 -16.05 -22.32 15.22
N GLY A 631 -15.17 -23.29 15.37
CA GLY A 631 -14.09 -23.33 16.38
C GLY A 631 -13.06 -22.20 16.40
N MET A 632 -13.12 -21.17 15.54
CA MET A 632 -12.25 -19.98 15.62
C MET A 632 -12.93 -18.76 14.98
N SER A 633 -13.51 -17.87 15.78
CA SER A 633 -13.90 -16.54 15.29
C SER A 633 -12.68 -15.61 15.30
N LEU A 634 -12.51 -14.72 14.30
CA LEU A 634 -11.40 -13.75 14.27
C LEU A 634 -11.34 -12.87 15.54
N ARG A 635 -12.47 -12.69 16.25
CA ARG A 635 -12.53 -12.00 17.54
C ARG A 635 -12.01 -12.85 18.71
N THR A 636 -12.20 -14.16 18.68
CA THR A 636 -11.58 -15.11 19.63
C THR A 636 -10.07 -15.12 19.41
N VAL A 637 -9.66 -15.18 18.14
CA VAL A 637 -8.29 -15.02 17.66
C VAL A 637 -7.67 -13.67 18.07
N VAL A 638 -8.47 -12.62 18.33
CA VAL A 638 -7.95 -11.34 18.84
C VAL A 638 -7.91 -11.27 20.37
N LYS A 639 -8.76 -12.03 21.08
CA LYS A 639 -8.86 -12.00 22.54
C LYS A 639 -7.80 -12.84 23.25
N GLU A 640 -7.52 -14.05 22.77
CA GLU A 640 -6.45 -14.84 23.41
C GLU A 640 -5.07 -14.17 23.11
N LEU A 641 -4.94 -13.37 22.01
CA LEU A 641 -3.74 -12.67 21.47
C LEU A 641 -3.23 -11.68 22.52
N GLN A 642 -4.16 -11.18 23.33
CA GLN A 642 -3.96 -10.16 24.34
C GLN A 642 -3.67 -10.75 25.73
N ALA A 643 -3.92 -12.04 25.97
CA ALA A 643 -3.77 -12.67 27.28
C ALA A 643 -2.39 -13.32 27.53
N ALA A 644 -1.61 -13.62 26.47
CA ALA A 644 -0.36 -14.40 26.53
C ALA A 644 0.91 -13.59 26.92
N ASP A 645 0.77 -12.43 27.57
CA ASP A 645 1.78 -11.35 27.58
C ASP A 645 2.79 -11.34 28.78
N LYS A 646 3.11 -12.46 29.44
CA LYS A 646 3.80 -12.44 30.77
C LYS A 646 5.15 -13.18 30.97
N ALA A 647 5.84 -13.73 29.97
CA ALA A 647 7.22 -14.25 30.14
C ALA A 647 8.04 -14.31 28.83
N PRO A 648 9.38 -14.20 28.85
CA PRO A 648 10.18 -14.00 27.64
C PRO A 648 10.40 -15.32 26.88
N LYS A 649 9.73 -15.44 25.73
CA LYS A 649 9.98 -16.44 24.67
C LYS A 649 10.41 -15.70 23.39
N SER A 650 11.17 -16.36 22.52
CA SER A 650 11.62 -15.77 21.22
C SER A 650 10.42 -15.27 20.41
N ALA A 651 10.56 -14.22 19.58
CA ALA A 651 9.42 -13.64 18.85
C ALA A 651 8.70 -14.65 17.94
N THR A 652 9.41 -15.66 17.43
CA THR A 652 8.82 -16.72 16.60
C THR A 652 8.18 -17.81 17.43
N GLU A 653 8.69 -18.15 18.61
CA GLU A 653 7.99 -19.06 19.52
C GLU A 653 6.83 -18.38 20.23
N ARG A 654 6.93 -17.08 20.48
CA ARG A 654 5.81 -16.23 20.88
C ARG A 654 4.77 -16.23 19.77
N ASN A 655 5.15 -16.02 18.50
CA ASN A 655 4.22 -16.10 17.38
C ASN A 655 3.70 -17.52 17.14
N ARG A 656 4.50 -18.57 17.34
CA ARG A 656 4.13 -20.01 17.24
C ARG A 656 3.19 -20.43 18.37
N ASP A 657 3.44 -19.98 19.59
CA ASP A 657 2.60 -20.27 20.75
C ASP A 657 1.32 -19.46 20.65
N LEU A 658 1.38 -18.17 20.26
CA LEU A 658 0.20 -17.41 19.83
C LEU A 658 -0.57 -18.21 18.76
N LEU A 659 0.10 -18.69 17.72
CA LEU A 659 -0.49 -19.55 16.67
C LEU A 659 -1.09 -20.87 17.20
N ALA A 660 -0.50 -21.51 18.22
CA ALA A 660 -0.92 -22.81 18.77
C ALA A 660 -2.09 -22.70 19.76
N ILE A 661 -2.20 -21.60 20.52
CA ILE A 661 -3.38 -21.28 21.34
C ILE A 661 -4.37 -20.35 20.63
N GLY A 662 -4.24 -20.21 19.31
CA GLY A 662 -5.32 -19.74 18.46
C GLY A 662 -5.32 -18.24 18.15
N LEU A 663 -4.15 -17.61 18.11
CA LEU A 663 -3.92 -16.16 18.05
C LEU A 663 -3.17 -15.71 16.81
#